data_AF-A0A816SIX6-F1
#
_entry.id   AF-A0A816SIX6-F1
#
_cell.length_a   1.000
_cell.length_b   1.000
_cell.length_c   1.000
_cell.angle_alpha   90.00
_cell.angle_beta   90.00
_cell.angle_gamma   90.00
#
_symmetry.space_group_name_H-M   'P 1'
#
loop_
_entity.id
_entity.type
_entity.pdbx_description
1 polymer ?
#
loop_
_entity_poly.entity_id
_entity_poly.type
_entity_poly.pdbx_seq_one_letter_code
_entity_poly.pdbx_strand_id
1 'polypeptide(L)'
;MVGNDWVNSYLEAILAAEPGIGDSKYSDSKSSLLLRERGHFSPTRYFVEEVITGFDETDLHRSWIQAAATRSPQERNTRLENLCWRIWNLARQKKQVAGKYAKRTAKRHLLRERARLEATADMSEDLSEGEKADVPGEILTPTDSSKGRMSRISSVDVFENWFAQHKEKKLYIVLISLHGLIRGENMELGRDSDTGGQVKYVVELARDLGSMPGVYRVDLLTRQVSAPDVDWSYAEPSEMLNPLESDTDQEHGESSGAYIIRIPFGPKDKYVEKELLWPHIPEFVDRALSHVMQMSKALSEHIGGGKPVWPVAIHGHYADAGDSTALLSGALNVPMVFTGHSLGRDKLEQLLKQGRPKEEINSNYKIMRRIEAEELCLDASEIIITSTRQEIEEQWRLYDGFDPVLERKLRARMKRGVSCHGRFMPRMVVIPPGMEFHHIVPHDVDNDGEGARDDENPRSPDPPIWSEIMRFFSNPRKPMILALARPDPKKNLVTLVKAFGECRPLRELANLTLIMGNRDDIDELSSTNASVLLSILKLIDKYDLYGQVAMPKHHKQSDVPEIYRLGAKTKGVFINPAVIEPFGLTLIEAGAHGLPIVATKNGGPVDINRVLDNGLLVDPHDQQAIADALLKLVSDKNLWTRCRQNGLKNIHLFSWPEHCKTYLSRIAACKQRHPQWQSTDFENSDPDSRSDSLRDINDISLNLKLSLDGEKGEGKSTNLDAEENSGERKAKIEKAVSTLAPKSTSPDKVYGSGKIPTLKRRKYIFVISVDCDKASDLLEVVKTVIDVGGRNGSSIGFILSTSMNVSETHSTIISGGLNPQEFDAVICNSGSELYFTSSASEDKTKLPYALESDYHSHIEYRWGGESLRKTLVRWISSVHEKKKRQHDGEILSEDESSSSNYCLSFKVKEPTLVPPVKELRKLMRVQALRCNAVYCKGGTKLNVIPVLASRSQALRYLLVRWGVDLSKMVVFVGDSGDTDYEGLLGGVHKTVIVKGVASDATARVLHGNRSYPLEDVTPVNSPNITEAEQCDRDCIKAALEKLGVKI
;
A
#
# COMPACT_ATOMS: atom_id res chain seq x y z
N MET A 1 81.56 15.05 6.98
CA MET A 1 81.13 14.66 5.62
C MET A 1 79.80 15.32 5.36
N VAL A 2 79.79 16.35 4.51
CA VAL A 2 78.58 17.09 4.09
C VAL A 2 77.79 16.20 3.16
N GLY A 3 76.60 15.77 3.58
CA GLY A 3 75.88 14.69 2.93
C GLY A 3 74.43 15.03 2.64
N ASN A 4 74.24 15.62 1.46
CA ASN A 4 73.27 15.10 0.49
C ASN A 4 71.77 15.41 0.75
N ASP A 5 71.58 16.64 1.24
CA ASP A 5 70.33 17.39 1.27
C ASP A 5 69.65 17.54 -0.10
N TRP A 6 70.42 17.65 -1.19
CA TRP A 6 69.82 17.76 -2.53
C TRP A 6 69.09 16.47 -2.96
N VAL A 7 69.58 15.30 -2.57
CA VAL A 7 68.92 14.01 -2.88
C VAL A 7 67.72 13.79 -1.98
N ASN A 8 67.80 14.18 -0.71
CA ASN A 8 66.64 14.19 0.17
C ASN A 8 65.58 15.17 -0.35
N SER A 9 65.97 16.33 -0.89
CA SER A 9 65.07 17.26 -1.59
C SER A 9 64.41 16.64 -2.85
N TYR A 10 65.13 15.84 -3.64
CA TYR A 10 64.54 15.11 -4.78
C TYR A 10 63.59 13.99 -4.33
N LEU A 11 63.94 13.25 -3.27
CA LEU A 11 63.11 12.18 -2.72
C LEU A 11 61.85 12.73 -2.00
N GLU A 12 61.99 13.84 -1.28
CA GLU A 12 60.89 14.60 -0.68
C GLU A 12 60.01 15.22 -1.76
N ALA A 13 60.55 15.66 -2.90
CA ALA A 13 59.75 16.13 -4.03
C ALA A 13 58.94 15.01 -4.71
N ILE A 14 59.46 13.78 -4.76
CA ILE A 14 58.73 12.59 -5.25
C ILE A 14 57.62 12.18 -4.27
N LEU A 15 57.88 12.28 -2.96
CA LEU A 15 56.88 12.04 -1.90
C LEU A 15 55.85 13.18 -1.80
N ALA A 16 56.24 14.43 -2.04
CA ALA A 16 55.35 15.59 -2.11
C ALA A 16 54.54 15.63 -3.43
N ALA A 17 54.99 14.90 -4.46
CA ALA A 17 54.23 14.59 -5.67
C ALA A 17 53.31 13.36 -5.50
N GLU A 18 53.08 12.90 -4.26
CA GLU A 18 51.85 12.21 -3.91
C GLU A 18 50.65 13.00 -4.47
N PRO A 19 49.58 12.32 -4.94
CA PRO A 19 48.31 12.99 -5.02
C PRO A 19 47.91 13.30 -3.57
N GLY A 20 48.24 14.51 -3.12
CA GLY A 20 47.84 15.01 -1.82
C GLY A 20 46.37 14.72 -1.57
N ILE A 21 46.13 13.84 -0.60
CA ILE A 21 44.97 13.93 0.26
C ILE A 21 45.15 15.27 0.99
N GLY A 22 44.60 16.35 0.44
CA GLY A 22 44.66 17.70 1.00
C GLY A 22 45.37 18.73 0.11
N ASP A 23 44.67 19.83 -0.14
CA ASP A 23 45.09 21.10 -0.74
C ASP A 23 45.57 21.12 -2.20
N SER A 24 44.63 21.31 -3.13
CA SER A 24 44.43 22.64 -3.73
C SER A 24 43.33 22.65 -4.80
N LYS A 25 42.67 23.79 -4.83
CA LYS A 25 41.81 24.31 -5.88
C LYS A 25 42.31 23.97 -7.28
N TYR A 26 41.35 23.71 -8.15
CA TYR A 26 41.42 24.05 -9.56
C TYR A 26 42.09 25.42 -9.78
N SER A 27 43.09 25.44 -10.64
CA SER A 27 42.98 26.28 -11.83
C SER A 27 43.36 25.44 -13.03
N ASP A 28 42.37 25.20 -13.90
CA ASP A 28 42.65 24.93 -15.30
C ASP A 28 43.62 25.98 -15.83
N SER A 29 44.64 25.55 -16.57
CA SER A 29 45.04 26.29 -17.76
C SER A 29 45.80 25.37 -18.70
N LYS A 30 45.21 25.16 -19.88
CA LYS A 30 46.00 24.85 -21.07
C LYS A 30 46.94 26.03 -21.34
N SER A 31 48.14 25.68 -21.82
CA SER A 31 49.19 26.51 -22.40
C SER A 31 50.18 27.17 -21.43
N SER A 32 51.46 26.85 -21.60
CA SER A 32 52.36 27.81 -22.22
C SER A 32 53.74 27.20 -22.55
N LEU A 33 54.05 27.23 -23.84
CA LEU A 33 55.39 27.33 -24.41
C LEU A 33 56.02 28.72 -24.11
N LEU A 34 55.76 29.31 -22.93
CA LEU A 34 56.24 30.65 -22.54
C LEU A 34 56.64 30.68 -21.06
N LEU A 35 57.80 30.09 -20.78
CA LEU A 35 58.56 30.33 -19.55
C LEU A 35 59.24 31.71 -19.63
N ARG A 36 58.49 32.77 -19.33
CA ARG A 36 59.03 34.04 -18.79
C ARG A 36 57.87 34.91 -18.33
N GLU A 37 57.47 34.77 -17.08
CA GLU A 37 57.22 35.89 -16.16
C GLU A 37 56.74 35.38 -14.79
N ARG A 38 57.41 35.87 -13.74
CA ARG A 38 57.06 35.82 -12.31
C ARG A 38 57.09 34.45 -11.60
N GLY A 39 58.21 34.15 -10.96
CA GLY A 39 58.16 33.79 -9.53
C GLY A 39 58.95 32.58 -9.06
N HIS A 40 58.61 31.35 -9.45
CA HIS A 40 59.24 30.14 -8.88
C HIS A 40 59.30 28.97 -9.86
N PHE A 41 60.36 28.90 -10.67
CA PHE A 41 60.75 27.67 -11.38
C PHE A 41 61.48 26.75 -10.39
N SER A 42 60.94 25.56 -10.15
CA SER A 42 61.61 24.51 -9.38
C SER A 42 62.16 23.45 -10.35
N PRO A 43 63.49 23.43 -10.58
CA PRO A 43 64.13 22.41 -11.44
C PRO A 43 63.79 20.99 -10.98
N THR A 44 63.64 20.80 -9.66
CA THR A 44 63.31 19.54 -9.02
C THR A 44 61.92 19.04 -9.41
N ARG A 45 60.92 19.93 -9.42
CA ARG A 45 59.54 19.57 -9.78
C ARG A 45 59.39 19.30 -11.27
N TYR A 46 60.05 20.10 -12.11
CA TYR A 46 60.13 19.87 -13.55
C TYR A 46 60.77 18.51 -13.87
N PHE A 47 61.88 18.15 -13.21
CA PHE A 47 62.53 16.86 -13.42
C PHE A 47 61.64 15.68 -12.99
N VAL A 48 60.90 15.78 -11.89
CA VAL A 48 59.99 14.71 -11.45
C VAL A 48 58.76 14.58 -12.36
N GLU A 49 58.15 15.70 -12.78
CA GLU A 49 56.90 15.73 -13.54
C GLU A 49 57.07 15.55 -15.06
N GLU A 50 58.24 15.87 -15.63
CA GLU A 50 58.52 15.70 -17.07
C GLU A 50 59.51 14.56 -17.36
N VAL A 51 60.47 14.29 -16.46
CA VAL A 51 61.50 13.27 -16.72
C VAL A 51 61.12 11.92 -16.11
N ILE A 52 60.78 11.83 -14.82
CA ILE A 52 60.54 10.53 -14.15
C ILE A 52 59.20 9.89 -14.54
N THR A 53 58.13 10.68 -14.63
CA THR A 53 56.79 10.27 -15.10
C THR A 53 56.75 9.84 -16.56
N GLY A 54 57.72 10.26 -17.37
CA GLY A 54 57.88 9.90 -18.78
C GLY A 54 58.54 8.54 -19.02
N PHE A 55 59.15 7.91 -18.01
CA PHE A 55 59.76 6.58 -18.12
C PHE A 55 58.81 5.46 -17.68
N ASP A 56 58.79 4.35 -18.43
CA ASP A 56 58.03 3.17 -18.04
C ASP A 56 58.71 2.43 -16.86
N GLU A 57 57.90 1.73 -16.07
CA GLU A 57 58.33 0.93 -14.91
C GLU A 57 59.46 -0.04 -15.28
N THR A 58 59.41 -0.55 -16.51
CA THR A 58 60.36 -1.49 -17.10
C THR A 58 61.74 -0.86 -17.33
N ASP A 59 61.80 0.43 -17.67
CA ASP A 59 63.05 1.17 -17.91
C ASP A 59 63.71 1.60 -16.61
N LEU A 60 62.91 1.98 -15.61
CA LEU A 60 63.37 2.27 -14.25
C LEU A 60 63.96 1.01 -13.58
N HIS A 61 63.32 -0.14 -13.77
CA HIS A 61 63.83 -1.43 -13.31
C HIS A 61 65.16 -1.81 -13.97
N ARG A 62 65.26 -1.60 -15.29
CA ARG A 62 66.49 -1.88 -16.06
C ARG A 62 67.65 -0.99 -15.61
N SER A 63 67.38 0.27 -15.31
CA SER A 63 68.36 1.22 -14.78
C SER A 63 68.87 0.79 -13.40
N TRP A 64 67.99 0.29 -12.52
CA TRP A 64 68.41 -0.29 -11.24
C TRP A 64 69.29 -1.54 -11.43
N ILE A 65 68.89 -2.47 -12.31
CA ILE A 65 69.70 -3.68 -12.59
C ILE A 65 71.08 -3.30 -13.14
N GLN A 66 71.16 -2.32 -14.03
CA GLN A 66 72.43 -1.83 -14.57
C GLN A 66 73.31 -1.19 -13.49
N ALA A 67 72.72 -0.38 -12.61
CA ALA A 67 73.43 0.18 -11.46
C ALA A 67 73.95 -0.92 -10.52
N ALA A 68 73.14 -1.94 -10.24
CA ALA A 68 73.50 -3.08 -9.40
C ALA A 68 74.56 -4.01 -10.03
N ALA A 69 74.67 -4.02 -11.36
CA ALA A 69 75.57 -4.89 -12.12
C ALA A 69 76.98 -4.30 -12.35
N THR A 70 77.31 -3.11 -11.84
CA THR A 70 78.67 -2.55 -11.96
C THR A 70 79.68 -3.41 -11.20
N ARG A 71 80.66 -3.99 -11.94
CA ARG A 71 81.45 -5.17 -11.54
C ARG A 71 82.79 -4.89 -10.82
N SER A 72 83.13 -3.65 -10.43
CA SER A 72 84.38 -3.36 -9.71
C SER A 72 84.11 -2.92 -8.25
N PRO A 73 84.80 -3.47 -7.23
CA PRO A 73 84.58 -3.07 -5.83
C PRO A 73 84.99 -1.62 -5.53
N GLN A 74 85.75 -0.98 -6.42
CA GLN A 74 86.24 0.40 -6.27
C GLN A 74 85.29 1.45 -6.87
N GLU A 75 84.38 1.08 -7.79
CA GLU A 75 83.39 1.99 -8.40
C GLU A 75 81.94 1.64 -8.03
N ARG A 76 81.75 0.66 -7.13
CA ARG A 76 80.42 0.22 -6.68
C ARG A 76 79.74 1.34 -5.90
N ASN A 77 79.02 2.18 -6.62
CA ASN A 77 78.30 3.31 -6.04
C ASN A 77 76.97 2.81 -5.46
N THR A 78 77.06 2.22 -4.26
CA THR A 78 75.91 1.74 -3.46
C THR A 78 74.82 2.79 -3.29
N ARG A 79 75.16 4.07 -3.43
CA ARG A 79 74.22 5.19 -3.38
C ARG A 79 73.34 5.27 -4.63
N LEU A 80 73.90 5.06 -5.81
CA LEU A 80 73.17 5.09 -7.08
C LEU A 80 72.25 3.87 -7.21
N GLU A 81 72.71 2.71 -6.77
CA GLU A 81 71.91 1.48 -6.71
C GLU A 81 70.68 1.65 -5.80
N ASN A 82 70.89 2.15 -4.57
CA ASN A 82 69.80 2.41 -3.63
C ASN A 82 68.82 3.48 -4.12
N LEU A 83 69.31 4.50 -4.83
CA LEU A 83 68.48 5.54 -5.43
C LEU A 83 67.59 4.96 -6.55
N CYS A 84 68.17 4.22 -7.49
CA CYS A 84 67.43 3.60 -8.59
C CYS A 84 66.39 2.60 -8.08
N TRP A 85 66.73 1.80 -7.07
CA TRP A 85 65.79 0.89 -6.43
C TRP A 85 64.62 1.61 -5.76
N ARG A 86 64.88 2.69 -5.01
CA ARG A 86 63.83 3.49 -4.34
C ARG A 86 62.89 4.14 -5.35
N ILE A 87 63.41 4.73 -6.42
CA ILE A 87 62.60 5.36 -7.48
C ILE A 87 61.70 4.31 -8.15
N TRP A 88 62.26 3.15 -8.51
CA TRP A 88 61.49 2.07 -9.12
C TRP A 88 60.41 1.50 -8.16
N ASN A 89 60.75 1.23 -6.91
CA ASN A 89 59.82 0.66 -5.92
C ASN A 89 58.64 1.60 -5.63
N LEU A 90 58.90 2.91 -5.50
CA LEU A 90 57.86 3.93 -5.31
C LEU A 90 56.96 4.07 -6.54
N ALA A 91 57.52 4.09 -7.76
CA ALA A 91 56.74 4.13 -9.00
C ALA A 91 55.81 2.91 -9.15
N ARG A 92 56.30 1.71 -8.81
CA ARG A 92 55.52 0.47 -8.81
C ARG A 92 54.39 0.48 -7.78
N GLN A 93 54.63 0.97 -6.56
CA GLN A 93 53.58 1.11 -5.55
C GLN A 93 52.47 2.07 -5.99
N LYS A 94 52.82 3.22 -6.60
CA LYS A 94 51.86 4.19 -7.16
C LYS A 94 50.94 3.54 -8.21
N LYS A 95 51.50 2.75 -9.12
CA LYS A 95 50.74 2.03 -10.17
C LYS A 95 49.79 0.98 -9.58
N GLN A 96 50.19 0.27 -8.51
CA GLN A 96 49.32 -0.68 -7.81
C GLN A 96 48.15 -0.01 -7.10
N VAL A 97 48.35 1.16 -6.49
CA VAL A 97 47.29 1.93 -5.83
C VAL A 97 46.30 2.47 -6.86
N ALA A 98 46.79 3.03 -7.97
CA ALA A 98 45.95 3.48 -9.09
C ALA A 98 45.08 2.34 -9.65
N GLY A 99 45.65 1.13 -9.82
CA GLY A 99 44.91 -0.05 -10.26
C GLY A 99 43.84 -0.52 -9.27
N LYS A 100 44.09 -0.46 -7.95
CA LYS A 100 43.09 -0.78 -6.91
C LYS A 100 41.95 0.24 -6.90
N TYR A 101 42.24 1.52 -7.09
CA TYR A 101 41.24 2.59 -7.17
C TYR A 101 40.35 2.42 -8.41
N ALA A 102 40.93 2.20 -9.59
CA ALA A 102 40.19 1.95 -10.82
C ALA A 102 39.25 0.73 -10.71
N LYS A 103 39.70 -0.37 -10.10
CA LYS A 103 38.86 -1.56 -9.84
C LYS A 103 37.69 -1.26 -8.88
N ARG A 104 37.90 -0.45 -7.83
CA ARG A 104 36.82 -0.04 -6.91
C ARG A 104 35.78 0.86 -7.60
N THR A 105 36.23 1.80 -8.44
CA THR A 105 35.36 2.69 -9.20
C THR A 105 34.56 1.92 -10.26
N ALA A 106 35.19 0.98 -10.97
CA ALA A 106 34.52 0.07 -11.89
C ALA A 106 33.48 -0.82 -11.17
N LYS A 107 33.81 -1.37 -9.99
CA LYS A 107 32.86 -2.16 -9.18
C LYS A 107 31.68 -1.32 -8.70
N ARG A 108 31.89 -0.05 -8.30
CA ARG A 108 30.80 0.89 -7.95
C ARG A 108 29.95 1.25 -9.16
N HIS A 109 30.55 1.47 -10.33
CA HIS A 109 29.82 1.71 -11.57
C HIS A 109 28.98 0.48 -11.95
N LEU A 110 29.54 -0.72 -11.82
CA LEU A 110 28.84 -1.98 -12.12
C LEU A 110 27.73 -2.28 -11.10
N LEU A 111 27.89 -1.90 -9.82
CA LEU A 111 26.83 -1.96 -8.81
C LEU A 111 25.73 -0.92 -9.07
N ARG A 112 26.07 0.29 -9.52
CA ARG A 112 25.09 1.31 -9.93
C ARG A 112 24.34 0.90 -11.19
N GLU A 113 25.04 0.35 -12.18
CA GLU A 113 24.44 -0.24 -13.37
C GLU A 113 23.59 -1.47 -13.02
N ARG A 114 24.02 -2.32 -12.09
CA ARG A 114 23.23 -3.46 -11.62
C ARG A 114 21.98 -3.02 -10.85
N ALA A 115 22.10 -2.06 -9.94
CA ALA A 115 20.96 -1.47 -9.24
C ALA A 115 20.02 -0.75 -10.21
N ARG A 116 20.57 -0.09 -11.23
CA ARG A 116 19.80 0.49 -12.34
C ARG A 116 19.14 -0.60 -13.16
N LEU A 117 19.79 -1.72 -13.45
CA LEU A 117 19.25 -2.87 -14.18
C LEU A 117 18.22 -3.65 -13.37
N GLU A 118 18.35 -3.74 -12.04
CA GLU A 118 17.39 -4.33 -11.12
C GLU A 118 16.17 -3.42 -10.95
N ALA A 119 16.37 -2.11 -10.84
CA ALA A 119 15.30 -1.12 -10.92
C ALA A 119 14.64 -1.09 -12.31
N THR A 120 15.42 -1.27 -13.37
CA THR A 120 14.91 -1.42 -14.73
C THR A 120 14.23 -2.78 -14.87
N ALA A 121 14.62 -3.84 -14.18
CA ALA A 121 13.95 -5.14 -14.20
C ALA A 121 12.60 -5.06 -13.46
N ASP A 122 12.56 -4.40 -12.31
CA ASP A 122 11.30 -4.12 -11.60
C ASP A 122 10.38 -3.19 -12.41
N MET A 123 10.92 -2.25 -13.20
CA MET A 123 10.17 -1.35 -14.09
C MET A 123 9.95 -1.91 -15.52
N SER A 124 10.66 -2.96 -15.94
CA SER A 124 10.54 -3.60 -17.27
C SER A 124 9.80 -4.93 -17.22
N GLU A 125 9.65 -5.53 -16.04
CA GLU A 125 8.56 -6.48 -15.77
C GLU A 125 7.18 -5.84 -16.00
N ASP A 126 7.09 -4.51 -15.91
CA ASP A 126 5.91 -3.68 -16.23
C ASP A 126 5.81 -3.31 -17.74
N LEU A 127 6.83 -3.58 -18.56
CA LEU A 127 6.87 -3.17 -19.99
C LEU A 127 6.87 -4.32 -21.00
N SER A 128 6.97 -5.58 -20.56
CA SER A 128 6.61 -6.73 -21.42
C SER A 128 5.09 -7.00 -21.46
N GLU A 129 4.30 -6.15 -20.79
CA GLU A 129 2.86 -6.25 -20.54
C GLU A 129 1.97 -5.67 -21.67
N GLY A 130 2.36 -5.81 -22.95
CA GLY A 130 1.59 -5.21 -24.06
C GLY A 130 1.44 -6.03 -25.34
N GLU A 131 2.26 -7.04 -25.60
CA GLU A 131 2.18 -7.80 -26.86
C GLU A 131 2.17 -9.30 -26.58
N LYS A 132 0.94 -9.85 -26.47
CA LYS A 132 0.51 -11.16 -26.98
C LYS A 132 -0.92 -11.43 -26.51
N ALA A 133 -1.87 -10.79 -27.17
CA ALA A 133 -3.23 -11.29 -27.29
C ALA A 133 -3.51 -11.47 -28.79
N ASP A 134 -4.03 -12.65 -29.11
CA ASP A 134 -4.21 -13.31 -30.41
C ASP A 134 -4.55 -12.43 -31.64
N VAL A 135 -3.73 -12.56 -32.69
CA VAL A 135 -4.16 -12.40 -34.08
C VAL A 135 -3.99 -13.77 -34.76
N PRO A 136 -5.05 -14.40 -35.29
CA PRO A 136 -4.91 -15.61 -36.09
C PRO A 136 -4.57 -15.23 -37.54
N GLY A 137 -3.38 -15.59 -38.04
CA GLY A 137 -3.06 -15.38 -39.45
C GLY A 137 -1.61 -15.64 -39.87
N GLU A 138 -1.40 -16.82 -40.44
CA GLU A 138 -0.41 -17.19 -41.46
C GLU A 138 1.10 -17.23 -41.15
N ILE A 139 1.64 -18.40 -41.53
CA ILE A 139 3.03 -18.86 -41.45
C ILE A 139 3.86 -18.17 -42.55
N LEU A 140 4.97 -17.50 -42.18
CA LEU A 140 6.12 -17.31 -43.07
C LEU A 140 7.44 -17.47 -42.30
N THR A 141 8.35 -18.21 -42.92
CA THR A 141 9.67 -18.68 -42.44
C THR A 141 10.71 -17.56 -42.25
N PRO A 142 11.77 -17.78 -41.44
CA PRO A 142 12.68 -16.73 -41.00
C PRO A 142 13.85 -16.50 -41.97
N THR A 143 14.15 -15.23 -42.26
CA THR A 143 15.46 -14.82 -42.79
C THR A 143 16.01 -13.59 -42.08
N ASP A 144 17.21 -13.80 -41.54
CA ASP A 144 18.30 -12.89 -41.24
C ASP A 144 18.23 -11.75 -40.21
N SER A 145 19.26 -11.83 -39.38
CA SER A 145 19.61 -11.04 -38.21
C SER A 145 19.95 -9.59 -38.50
N SER A 146 19.26 -8.68 -37.82
CA SER A 146 19.87 -7.45 -37.32
C SER A 146 19.42 -7.22 -35.88
N LYS A 147 20.39 -7.20 -34.95
CA LYS A 147 20.18 -6.87 -33.54
C LYS A 147 19.83 -5.37 -33.43
N GLY A 148 18.56 -5.04 -33.65
CA GLY A 148 18.01 -3.72 -33.35
C GLY A 148 17.89 -3.53 -31.84
N ARG A 149 18.51 -2.47 -31.30
CA ARG A 149 18.20 -1.93 -29.97
C ARG A 149 16.69 -1.67 -29.90
N MET A 150 15.96 -2.42 -29.07
CA MET A 150 14.55 -2.11 -28.78
C MET A 150 14.45 -0.70 -28.21
N SER A 151 13.68 0.18 -28.85
CA SER A 151 13.33 1.48 -28.27
C SER A 151 12.48 1.26 -27.03
N ARG A 152 12.82 1.96 -25.95
CA ARG A 152 12.11 1.93 -24.67
C ARG A 152 10.77 2.64 -24.85
N ILE A 153 9.67 1.96 -24.54
CA ILE A 153 8.35 2.57 -24.40
C ILE A 153 8.29 3.18 -22.98
N SER A 154 8.02 4.47 -22.88
CA SER A 154 7.92 5.27 -21.66
C SER A 154 6.60 5.01 -20.91
N SER A 155 6.52 5.27 -19.60
CA SER A 155 5.22 5.34 -18.88
C SER A 155 4.25 6.33 -19.52
N VAL A 156 4.80 7.34 -20.19
CA VAL A 156 4.10 8.31 -21.03
C VAL A 156 3.39 7.62 -22.20
N ASP A 157 4.04 6.68 -22.89
CA ASP A 157 3.46 5.99 -24.05
C ASP A 157 2.35 4.99 -23.63
N VAL A 158 2.49 4.36 -22.45
CA VAL A 158 1.45 3.51 -21.84
C VAL A 158 0.26 4.35 -21.40
N PHE A 159 0.52 5.51 -20.78
CA PHE A 159 -0.53 6.46 -20.43
C PHE A 159 -1.18 7.07 -21.67
N GLU A 160 -0.45 7.39 -22.73
CA GLU A 160 -1.01 7.90 -23.99
C GLU A 160 -1.87 6.85 -24.70
N ASN A 161 -1.45 5.58 -24.72
CA ASN A 161 -2.25 4.48 -25.24
C ASN A 161 -3.49 4.22 -24.37
N TRP A 162 -3.33 4.24 -23.04
CA TRP A 162 -4.44 4.13 -22.10
C TRP A 162 -5.43 5.29 -22.28
N PHE A 163 -4.91 6.51 -22.35
CA PHE A 163 -5.65 7.75 -22.56
C PHE A 163 -6.39 7.67 -23.89
N ALA A 164 -5.74 7.28 -24.98
CA ALA A 164 -6.39 7.09 -26.27
C ALA A 164 -7.55 6.07 -26.21
N GLN A 165 -7.41 4.99 -25.42
CA GLN A 165 -8.45 3.97 -25.22
C GLN A 165 -9.58 4.39 -24.25
N HIS A 166 -9.31 5.34 -23.35
CA HIS A 166 -10.22 5.71 -22.25
C HIS A 166 -10.65 7.18 -22.28
N LYS A 167 -10.24 7.96 -23.27
CA LYS A 167 -10.62 9.37 -23.45
C LYS A 167 -12.13 9.57 -23.52
N GLU A 168 -12.86 8.57 -24.04
CA GLU A 168 -14.32 8.54 -24.10
C GLU A 168 -14.97 7.94 -22.85
N LYS A 169 -14.22 7.19 -22.04
CA LYS A 169 -14.73 6.52 -20.84
C LYS A 169 -14.73 7.51 -19.67
N LYS A 170 -15.87 8.14 -19.44
CA LYS A 170 -16.13 9.05 -18.31
C LYS A 170 -16.10 8.27 -16.98
N LEU A 171 -14.95 8.27 -16.28
CA LEU A 171 -14.71 7.44 -15.08
C LEU A 171 -15.36 8.05 -13.82
N TYR A 172 -15.87 7.17 -12.94
CA TYR A 172 -16.31 7.51 -11.58
C TYR A 172 -15.40 6.84 -10.56
N ILE A 173 -14.81 7.60 -9.63
CA ILE A 173 -13.89 7.11 -8.60
C ILE A 173 -14.42 7.52 -7.22
N VAL A 174 -14.30 6.61 -6.24
CA VAL A 174 -14.67 6.88 -4.85
C VAL A 174 -13.44 6.75 -3.97
N LEU A 175 -13.13 7.78 -3.19
CA LEU A 175 -12.11 7.80 -2.15
C LEU A 175 -12.81 7.79 -0.78
N ILE A 176 -12.23 7.15 0.23
CA ILE A 176 -12.77 7.10 1.58
C ILE A 176 -11.70 7.51 2.59
N SER A 177 -12.02 8.49 3.45
CA SER A 177 -11.21 8.90 4.60
C SER A 177 -12.15 9.35 5.73
N LEU A 178 -12.23 8.58 6.81
CA LEU A 178 -13.29 8.74 7.81
C LEU A 178 -12.95 9.66 8.97
N HIS A 179 -11.79 9.45 9.60
CA HIS A 179 -11.35 10.27 10.71
C HIS A 179 -10.74 11.60 10.28
N GLY A 180 -10.57 12.49 11.26
CA GLY A 180 -10.07 13.84 11.06
C GLY A 180 -11.14 14.81 10.57
N LEU A 181 -10.79 16.09 10.56
CA LEU A 181 -11.63 17.16 10.04
C LEU A 181 -11.27 17.46 8.59
N ILE A 182 -12.13 17.04 7.64
CA ILE A 182 -11.88 17.12 6.19
C ILE A 182 -12.74 18.22 5.55
N ARG A 183 -12.06 19.21 4.97
CA ARG A 183 -12.61 20.29 4.13
C ARG A 183 -11.62 20.67 3.03
N GLY A 184 -12.11 21.25 1.94
CA GLY A 184 -11.31 21.56 0.75
C GLY A 184 -10.34 22.72 0.95
N GLU A 185 -10.80 23.77 1.63
CA GLU A 185 -10.03 24.98 1.88
C GLU A 185 -9.84 25.26 3.37
N ASN A 186 -8.76 25.97 3.73
CA ASN A 186 -8.41 26.35 5.11
C ASN A 186 -8.36 25.15 6.09
N MET A 187 -7.88 23.98 5.66
CA MET A 187 -7.77 22.79 6.51
C MET A 187 -7.12 23.07 7.88
N GLU A 188 -7.70 22.55 8.96
CA GLU A 188 -7.18 22.70 10.33
C GLU A 188 -6.00 21.74 10.63
N LEU A 189 -5.00 21.75 9.75
CA LEU A 189 -3.86 20.83 9.84
C LEU A 189 -3.09 21.03 11.15
N GLY A 190 -2.88 19.94 11.89
CA GLY A 190 -2.16 19.94 13.16
C GLY A 190 -3.02 20.29 14.39
N ARG A 191 -4.34 20.45 14.25
CA ARG A 191 -5.27 20.61 15.38
C ARG A 191 -5.16 19.46 16.38
N ASP A 192 -5.13 18.23 15.87
CA ASP A 192 -5.07 17.00 16.65
C ASP A 192 -4.28 15.90 15.91
N SER A 193 -4.31 14.67 16.44
CA SER A 193 -3.59 13.53 15.84
C SER A 193 -4.26 12.93 14.60
N ASP A 194 -5.47 13.40 14.27
CA ASP A 194 -6.35 12.85 13.25
C ASP A 194 -6.37 13.77 12.01
N THR A 195 -6.13 15.07 12.21
CA THR A 195 -6.16 16.11 11.17
C THR A 195 -4.73 16.53 10.81
N GLY A 196 -4.12 15.81 9.86
CA GLY A 196 -2.72 16.03 9.48
C GLY A 196 -2.42 15.76 8.01
N GLY A 197 -1.21 15.24 7.74
CA GLY A 197 -0.73 15.01 6.36
C GLY A 197 -1.62 14.08 5.54
N GLN A 198 -2.32 13.13 6.17
CA GLN A 198 -3.32 12.28 5.49
C GLN A 198 -4.48 13.12 4.93
N VAL A 199 -5.05 14.03 5.71
CA VAL A 199 -6.17 14.88 5.28
C VAL A 199 -5.76 15.71 4.07
N LYS A 200 -4.57 16.33 4.15
CA LYS A 200 -4.01 17.07 3.02
C LYS A 200 -3.84 16.18 1.78
N TYR A 201 -3.24 15.01 1.94
CA TYR A 201 -3.03 14.05 0.85
C TYR A 201 -4.33 13.67 0.14
N VAL A 202 -5.39 13.30 0.87
CA VAL A 202 -6.62 12.80 0.25
C VAL A 202 -7.42 13.90 -0.44
N VAL A 203 -7.39 15.12 0.09
CA VAL A 203 -8.06 16.28 -0.52
C VAL A 203 -7.36 16.70 -1.80
N GLU A 204 -6.03 16.77 -1.79
CA GLU A 204 -5.25 17.09 -3.00
C GLU A 204 -5.37 15.97 -4.05
N LEU A 205 -5.26 14.70 -3.65
CA LEU A 205 -5.49 13.57 -4.55
C LEU A 205 -6.88 13.63 -5.21
N ALA A 206 -7.93 13.91 -4.43
CA ALA A 206 -9.29 14.03 -4.95
C ALA A 206 -9.40 15.16 -5.98
N ARG A 207 -8.85 16.34 -5.65
CA ARG A 207 -8.85 17.52 -6.51
C ARG A 207 -8.14 17.24 -7.83
N ASP A 208 -6.90 16.75 -7.77
CA ASP A 208 -6.10 16.47 -8.97
C ASP A 208 -6.68 15.33 -9.81
N LEU A 209 -7.22 14.27 -9.20
CA LEU A 209 -7.94 13.22 -9.95
C LEU A 209 -9.15 13.79 -10.67
N GLY A 210 -9.90 14.70 -10.04
CA GLY A 210 -11.05 15.38 -10.65
C GLY A 210 -10.68 16.26 -11.84
N SER A 211 -9.42 16.71 -11.92
CA SER A 211 -8.86 17.47 -13.05
C SER A 211 -8.20 16.59 -14.11
N MET A 212 -8.04 15.27 -13.88
CA MET A 212 -7.43 14.38 -14.86
C MET A 212 -8.37 14.11 -16.03
N PRO A 213 -7.90 14.22 -17.28
CA PRO A 213 -8.75 13.95 -18.42
C PRO A 213 -9.13 12.46 -18.49
N GLY A 214 -10.41 12.19 -18.75
CA GLY A 214 -11.03 10.86 -18.66
C GLY A 214 -11.73 10.59 -17.32
N VAL A 215 -11.36 11.30 -16.23
CA VAL A 215 -12.10 11.23 -14.96
C VAL A 215 -13.27 12.20 -15.02
N TYR A 216 -14.48 11.68 -14.83
CA TYR A 216 -15.69 12.51 -14.83
C TYR A 216 -16.07 12.96 -13.43
N ARG A 217 -15.98 12.06 -12.44
CA ARG A 217 -16.37 12.36 -11.05
C ARG A 217 -15.47 11.66 -10.05
N VAL A 218 -15.10 12.38 -9.00
CA VAL A 218 -14.43 11.85 -7.80
C VAL A 218 -15.25 12.21 -6.56
N ASP A 219 -15.67 11.22 -5.79
CA ASP A 219 -16.30 11.43 -4.48
C ASP A 219 -15.32 11.05 -3.36
N LEU A 220 -14.93 12.00 -2.51
CA LEU A 220 -14.21 11.77 -1.26
C LEU A 220 -15.21 11.65 -0.10
N LEU A 221 -15.51 10.42 0.29
CA LEU A 221 -16.44 10.12 1.38
C LEU A 221 -15.76 10.29 2.73
N THR A 222 -16.39 11.06 3.62
CA THR A 222 -15.92 11.31 4.99
C THR A 222 -17.09 11.40 5.98
N ARG A 223 -16.80 11.66 7.26
CA ARG A 223 -17.80 11.81 8.33
C ARG A 223 -18.42 13.21 8.33
N GLN A 224 -19.75 13.28 8.46
CA GLN A 224 -20.46 14.53 8.77
C GLN A 224 -20.36 14.85 10.26
N VAL A 225 -19.90 16.06 10.61
CA VAL A 225 -19.70 16.49 12.00
C VAL A 225 -20.42 17.81 12.23
N SER A 226 -21.36 17.83 13.17
CA SER A 226 -22.15 19.02 13.54
C SER A 226 -21.89 19.43 14.99
N ALA A 227 -20.65 19.24 15.46
CA ALA A 227 -20.25 19.56 16.82
C ALA A 227 -20.06 21.07 16.99
N PRO A 228 -20.44 21.66 18.14
CA PRO A 228 -20.39 23.11 18.34
C PRO A 228 -18.96 23.68 18.45
N ASP A 229 -17.97 22.82 18.66
CA ASP A 229 -16.55 23.14 18.86
C ASP A 229 -15.69 22.99 17.57
N VAL A 230 -16.33 22.67 16.45
CA VAL A 230 -15.72 22.63 15.11
C VAL A 230 -16.42 23.59 14.16
N ASP A 231 -15.78 23.91 13.04
CA ASP A 231 -16.35 24.79 12.03
C ASP A 231 -17.68 24.23 11.47
N TRP A 232 -18.67 25.10 11.27
CA TRP A 232 -20.00 24.71 10.81
C TRP A 232 -19.98 24.06 9.41
N SER A 233 -18.96 24.35 8.59
CA SER A 233 -18.78 23.76 7.26
C SER A 233 -18.63 22.23 7.28
N TYR A 234 -18.15 21.62 8.37
CA TYR A 234 -18.10 20.16 8.50
C TYR A 234 -19.48 19.51 8.62
N ALA A 235 -20.53 20.30 8.89
CA ALA A 235 -21.91 19.84 8.90
C ALA A 235 -22.53 19.87 7.48
N GLU A 236 -21.91 20.54 6.51
CA GLU A 236 -22.43 20.56 5.14
C GLU A 236 -22.28 19.19 4.49
N PRO A 237 -23.36 18.62 3.91
CA PRO A 237 -23.34 17.24 3.40
C PRO A 237 -22.42 17.06 2.19
N SER A 238 -22.12 18.14 1.46
CA SER A 238 -21.26 18.10 0.27
C SER A 238 -20.51 19.41 0.09
N GLU A 239 -19.27 19.33 -0.38
CA GLU A 239 -18.43 20.47 -0.76
C GLU A 239 -17.74 20.14 -2.09
N MET A 240 -17.77 21.06 -3.05
CA MET A 240 -17.06 20.88 -4.33
C MET A 240 -15.60 21.35 -4.19
N LEU A 241 -14.67 20.52 -4.66
CA LEU A 241 -13.25 20.87 -4.72
C LEU A 241 -12.96 21.56 -6.06
N ASN A 242 -12.78 22.88 -6.00
CA ASN A 242 -12.47 23.65 -7.21
C ASN A 242 -11.07 23.27 -7.75
N PRO A 243 -10.92 23.12 -9.08
CA PRO A 243 -9.61 22.99 -9.73
C PRO A 243 -8.73 24.22 -9.47
N LEU A 244 -7.41 24.02 -9.39
CA LEU A 244 -6.44 25.10 -9.17
C LEU A 244 -6.19 25.96 -10.42
N GLU A 245 -6.42 25.43 -11.63
CA GLU A 245 -6.27 26.12 -12.90
C GLU A 245 -7.56 25.98 -13.74
N SER A 246 -8.27 27.08 -13.95
CA SER A 246 -9.55 27.12 -14.67
C SER A 246 -9.37 27.74 -16.07
N ASP A 247 -8.61 27.09 -16.95
CA ASP A 247 -8.38 27.60 -18.32
C ASP A 247 -9.06 26.77 -19.42
N THR A 248 -9.89 25.79 -19.07
CA THR A 248 -10.69 25.07 -20.05
C THR A 248 -12.16 25.44 -19.95
N ASP A 249 -12.60 26.28 -20.89
CA ASP A 249 -14.00 26.50 -21.30
C ASP A 249 -14.64 25.21 -21.87
N GLN A 250 -14.58 24.11 -21.12
CA GLN A 250 -15.38 22.92 -21.41
C GLN A 250 -16.63 23.00 -20.54
N GLU A 251 -17.81 22.89 -21.17
CA GLU A 251 -19.08 22.73 -20.48
C GLU A 251 -19.06 21.39 -19.71
N HIS A 252 -18.60 21.46 -18.48
CA HIS A 252 -18.59 20.36 -17.53
C HIS A 252 -20.03 20.16 -17.04
N GLY A 253 -20.58 18.96 -17.18
CA GLY A 253 -21.93 18.65 -16.69
C GLY A 253 -22.02 18.88 -15.17
N GLU A 254 -23.22 19.21 -14.66
CA GLU A 254 -23.48 19.67 -13.27
C GLU A 254 -22.92 18.74 -12.17
N SER A 255 -22.63 17.48 -12.50
CA SER A 255 -22.15 16.45 -11.56
C SER A 255 -20.68 16.03 -11.75
N SER A 256 -19.91 16.76 -12.56
CA SER A 256 -18.51 16.45 -12.84
C SER A 256 -17.52 17.17 -11.93
N GLY A 257 -16.31 16.64 -11.80
CA GLY A 257 -15.26 17.14 -10.91
C GLY A 257 -15.16 16.36 -9.59
N ALA A 258 -14.52 16.97 -8.60
CA ALA A 258 -14.24 16.34 -7.31
C ALA A 258 -15.11 16.94 -6.18
N TYR A 259 -15.64 16.08 -5.32
CA TYR A 259 -16.52 16.46 -4.21
C TYR A 259 -16.11 15.78 -2.91
N ILE A 260 -16.10 16.52 -1.81
CA ILE A 260 -16.16 15.95 -0.47
C ILE A 260 -17.63 15.64 -0.17
N ILE A 261 -17.93 14.39 0.18
CA ILE A 261 -19.28 13.94 0.55
C ILE A 261 -19.24 13.48 2.01
N ARG A 262 -20.00 14.18 2.87
CA ARG A 262 -20.01 13.92 4.31
C ARG A 262 -21.18 13.03 4.68
N ILE A 263 -20.88 11.76 4.96
CA ILE A 263 -21.87 10.76 5.37
C ILE A 263 -22.07 10.87 6.89
N PRO A 264 -23.30 11.05 7.39
CA PRO A 264 -23.56 11.02 8.82
C PRO A 264 -23.46 9.61 9.38
N PHE A 265 -22.65 9.41 10.43
CA PHE A 265 -22.63 8.17 11.22
C PHE A 265 -22.05 8.43 12.62
N GLY A 266 -22.48 7.62 13.59
CA GLY A 266 -22.21 7.87 15.01
C GLY A 266 -22.80 9.20 15.52
N PRO A 267 -22.36 9.68 16.69
CA PRO A 267 -22.91 10.89 17.33
C PRO A 267 -22.67 12.17 16.52
N LYS A 268 -23.69 12.74 15.88
CA LYS A 268 -23.56 13.91 14.99
C LYS A 268 -23.09 15.18 15.70
N ASP A 269 -23.50 15.36 16.93
CA ASP A 269 -23.26 16.53 17.78
C ASP A 269 -21.86 16.53 18.43
N LYS A 270 -21.02 15.52 18.12
CA LYS A 270 -19.69 15.36 18.70
C LYS A 270 -18.65 14.99 17.66
N TYR A 271 -17.47 15.58 17.79
CA TYR A 271 -16.26 15.07 17.17
C TYR A 271 -15.82 13.79 17.88
N VAL A 272 -15.44 12.77 17.10
CA VAL A 272 -15.09 11.44 17.60
C VAL A 272 -13.72 11.08 17.04
N GLU A 273 -12.78 10.79 17.93
CA GLU A 273 -11.41 10.38 17.59
C GLU A 273 -11.41 9.04 16.85
N LYS A 274 -10.42 8.83 15.97
CA LYS A 274 -10.31 7.63 15.12
C LYS A 274 -10.34 6.31 15.91
N GLU A 275 -9.77 6.28 17.11
CA GLU A 275 -9.76 5.09 17.97
C GLU A 275 -11.17 4.66 18.42
N LEU A 276 -12.16 5.55 18.38
CA LEU A 276 -13.54 5.32 18.83
C LEU A 276 -14.55 5.17 17.68
N LEU A 277 -14.11 5.27 16.42
CA LEU A 277 -15.00 5.18 15.25
C LEU A 277 -15.43 3.74 14.90
N TRP A 278 -14.65 2.73 15.31
CA TRP A 278 -14.84 1.33 14.91
C TRP A 278 -16.27 0.78 15.03
N PRO A 279 -17.02 1.05 16.13
CA PRO A 279 -18.39 0.54 16.27
C PRO A 279 -19.41 1.14 15.29
N HIS A 280 -19.07 2.27 14.65
CA HIS A 280 -19.96 3.00 13.75
C HIS A 280 -19.63 2.77 12.26
N ILE A 281 -18.58 1.99 11.95
CA ILE A 281 -18.19 1.64 10.59
C ILE A 281 -19.33 0.97 9.78
N PRO A 282 -20.11 0.02 10.33
CA PRO A 282 -21.23 -0.56 9.58
C PRO A 282 -22.28 0.46 9.16
N GLU A 283 -22.59 1.45 10.01
CA GLU A 283 -23.52 2.53 9.70
C GLU A 283 -23.00 3.40 8.55
N PHE A 284 -21.71 3.73 8.56
CA PHE A 284 -21.07 4.43 7.45
C PHE A 284 -21.19 3.63 6.15
N VAL A 285 -20.84 2.34 6.16
CA VAL A 285 -20.86 1.48 4.96
C VAL A 285 -22.24 1.43 4.34
N ASP A 286 -23.30 1.25 5.12
CA ASP A 286 -24.67 1.13 4.60
C ASP A 286 -25.16 2.46 3.97
N ARG A 287 -24.78 3.60 4.57
CA ARG A 287 -25.13 4.94 4.05
C ARG A 287 -24.28 5.33 2.84
N ALA A 288 -23.00 5.00 2.85
CA ALA A 288 -22.10 5.16 1.71
C ALA A 288 -22.57 4.31 0.52
N LEU A 289 -23.00 3.08 0.77
CA LEU A 289 -23.60 2.20 -0.24
C LEU A 289 -24.83 2.85 -0.89
N SER A 290 -25.70 3.44 -0.07
CA SER A 290 -26.88 4.18 -0.55
C SER A 290 -26.48 5.40 -1.40
N HIS A 291 -25.46 6.17 -0.99
CA HIS A 291 -24.93 7.29 -1.77
C HIS A 291 -24.39 6.83 -3.14
N VAL A 292 -23.52 5.82 -3.16
CA VAL A 292 -22.92 5.32 -4.41
C VAL A 292 -23.99 4.80 -5.36
N MET A 293 -25.03 4.12 -4.85
CA MET A 293 -26.15 3.68 -5.69
C MET A 293 -26.95 4.83 -6.28
N GLN A 294 -27.24 5.87 -5.49
CA GLN A 294 -27.93 7.07 -5.97
C GLN A 294 -27.10 7.79 -7.03
N MET A 295 -25.79 7.94 -6.78
CA MET A 295 -24.87 8.58 -7.72
C MET A 295 -24.72 7.76 -9.00
N SER A 296 -24.63 6.43 -8.89
CA SER A 296 -24.58 5.53 -10.06
C SER A 296 -25.80 5.70 -10.97
N LYS A 297 -26.98 5.87 -10.37
CA LYS A 297 -28.21 6.19 -11.10
C LYS A 297 -28.17 7.60 -11.70
N ALA A 298 -27.77 8.61 -10.95
CA ALA A 298 -27.67 9.98 -11.47
C ALA A 298 -26.70 10.06 -12.66
N LEU A 299 -25.54 9.43 -12.56
CA LEU A 299 -24.54 9.36 -13.62
C LEU A 299 -25.03 8.55 -14.85
N SER A 300 -25.95 7.59 -14.67
CA SER A 300 -26.52 6.84 -15.79
C SER A 300 -27.22 7.71 -16.82
N GLU A 301 -27.86 8.79 -16.36
CA GLU A 301 -28.60 9.75 -17.20
C GLU A 301 -27.64 10.70 -17.93
N HIS A 302 -26.56 11.11 -17.27
CA HIS A 302 -25.60 12.09 -17.81
C HIS A 302 -24.55 11.45 -18.74
N ILE A 303 -24.04 10.28 -18.35
CA ILE A 303 -22.84 9.69 -18.96
C ILE A 303 -22.93 8.19 -19.23
N GLY A 304 -23.91 7.48 -18.65
CA GLY A 304 -24.05 6.04 -18.77
C GLY A 304 -24.95 5.53 -19.90
N GLY A 305 -25.57 6.43 -20.68
CA GLY A 305 -26.49 6.04 -21.75
C GLY A 305 -27.68 5.20 -21.27
N GLY A 306 -28.17 5.47 -20.06
CA GLY A 306 -29.25 4.72 -19.40
C GLY A 306 -28.79 3.46 -18.65
N LYS A 307 -27.49 3.12 -18.67
CA LYS A 307 -26.91 2.04 -17.85
C LYS A 307 -26.30 2.61 -16.56
N PRO A 308 -26.43 1.94 -15.41
CA PRO A 308 -25.78 2.36 -14.16
C PRO A 308 -24.27 2.54 -14.34
N VAL A 309 -23.74 3.67 -13.86
CA VAL A 309 -22.30 3.94 -13.88
C VAL A 309 -21.74 3.61 -12.51
N TRP A 310 -21.03 2.50 -12.42
CA TRP A 310 -20.41 2.07 -11.17
C TRP A 310 -19.02 2.69 -11.02
N PRO A 311 -18.54 2.90 -9.78
CA PRO A 311 -17.18 3.37 -9.59
C PRO A 311 -16.19 2.33 -10.12
N VAL A 312 -15.14 2.79 -10.81
CA VAL A 312 -14.11 1.91 -11.39
C VAL A 312 -13.18 1.33 -10.34
N ALA A 313 -13.07 2.02 -9.20
CA ALA A 313 -12.39 1.57 -8.00
C ALA A 313 -12.92 2.35 -6.78
N ILE A 314 -12.76 1.75 -5.60
CA ILE A 314 -12.96 2.41 -4.31
C ILE A 314 -11.64 2.38 -3.56
N HIS A 315 -11.17 3.54 -3.11
CA HIS A 315 -9.86 3.70 -2.50
C HIS A 315 -9.97 4.12 -1.03
N GLY A 316 -9.57 3.23 -0.12
CA GLY A 316 -9.54 3.52 1.31
C GLY A 316 -8.20 4.11 1.76
N HIS A 317 -8.25 5.13 2.62
CA HIS A 317 -7.08 5.77 3.22
C HIS A 317 -7.08 5.63 4.74
N TYR A 318 -6.07 4.93 5.28
CA TYR A 318 -5.97 4.51 6.68
C TYR A 318 -6.94 3.38 7.08
N ALA A 319 -6.69 2.75 8.23
CA ALA A 319 -7.28 1.49 8.63
C ALA A 319 -8.83 1.50 8.79
N ASP A 320 -9.40 2.58 9.32
CA ASP A 320 -10.86 2.73 9.50
C ASP A 320 -11.60 2.84 8.15
N ALA A 321 -11.07 3.66 7.24
CA ALA A 321 -11.57 3.76 5.87
C ALA A 321 -11.28 2.50 5.06
N GLY A 322 -10.17 1.83 5.33
CA GLY A 322 -9.80 0.56 4.70
C GLY A 322 -10.80 -0.55 5.00
N ASP A 323 -11.18 -0.70 6.26
CA ASP A 323 -12.23 -1.63 6.70
C ASP A 323 -13.57 -1.34 5.97
N SER A 324 -13.97 -0.07 5.99
CA SER A 324 -15.16 0.40 5.29
C SER A 324 -15.11 0.13 3.78
N THR A 325 -13.93 0.32 3.19
CA THR A 325 -13.69 0.08 1.76
C THR A 325 -13.78 -1.39 1.43
N ALA A 326 -13.23 -2.29 2.25
CA ALA A 326 -13.33 -3.73 2.04
C ALA A 326 -14.80 -4.19 2.05
N LEU A 327 -15.59 -3.67 3.00
CA LEU A 327 -17.01 -3.98 3.09
C LEU A 327 -17.82 -3.39 1.93
N LEU A 328 -17.56 -2.15 1.54
CA LEU A 328 -18.27 -1.46 0.45
C LEU A 328 -17.91 -2.05 -0.93
N SER A 329 -16.62 -2.32 -1.16
CA SER A 329 -16.12 -3.02 -2.35
C SER A 329 -16.73 -4.39 -2.50
N GLY A 330 -16.84 -5.16 -1.41
CA GLY A 330 -17.52 -6.46 -1.40
C GLY A 330 -19.00 -6.35 -1.73
N ALA A 331 -19.71 -5.37 -1.16
CA ALA A 331 -21.13 -5.16 -1.43
C ALA A 331 -21.40 -4.76 -2.90
N LEU A 332 -20.52 -3.97 -3.50
CA LEU A 332 -20.66 -3.46 -4.87
C LEU A 332 -19.96 -4.33 -5.93
N ASN A 333 -19.16 -5.31 -5.53
CA ASN A 333 -18.24 -6.05 -6.40
C ASN A 333 -17.35 -5.12 -7.25
N VAL A 334 -16.76 -4.10 -6.64
CA VAL A 334 -15.88 -3.13 -7.31
C VAL A 334 -14.44 -3.31 -6.84
N PRO A 335 -13.41 -3.14 -7.69
CA PRO A 335 -12.01 -3.16 -7.27
C PRO A 335 -11.71 -2.28 -6.04
N MET A 336 -11.05 -2.86 -5.03
CA MET A 336 -10.55 -2.14 -3.86
C MET A 336 -9.09 -1.72 -4.06
N VAL A 337 -8.81 -0.45 -3.81
CA VAL A 337 -7.47 0.12 -3.67
C VAL A 337 -7.27 0.57 -2.23
N PHE A 338 -6.06 0.44 -1.70
CA PHE A 338 -5.79 0.81 -0.30
C PHE A 338 -4.47 1.54 -0.12
N THR A 339 -4.45 2.56 0.73
CA THR A 339 -3.22 3.23 1.20
C THR A 339 -3.23 3.29 2.72
N GLY A 340 -2.19 2.71 3.33
CA GLY A 340 -2.09 2.61 4.79
C GLY A 340 -1.87 3.94 5.50
N HIS A 341 -1.02 4.82 4.94
CA HIS A 341 -0.47 6.05 5.56
C HIS A 341 0.35 5.83 6.83
N SER A 342 -0.14 4.99 7.74
CA SER A 342 0.51 4.50 8.94
C SER A 342 -0.02 3.10 9.23
N LEU A 343 0.83 2.20 9.70
CA LEU A 343 0.47 0.80 9.93
C LEU A 343 0.46 0.43 11.43
N GLY A 344 -0.57 -0.28 11.85
CA GLY A 344 -0.79 -0.70 13.23
C GLY A 344 0.30 -1.61 13.79
N ARG A 345 0.81 -2.57 13.00
CA ARG A 345 1.89 -3.48 13.46
C ARG A 345 3.21 -2.76 13.68
N ASP A 346 3.59 -1.86 12.76
CA ASP A 346 4.79 -1.03 12.90
C ASP A 346 4.67 -0.11 14.12
N LYS A 347 3.52 0.57 14.29
CA LYS A 347 3.24 1.39 15.48
C LYS A 347 3.32 0.57 16.78
N LEU A 348 2.77 -0.65 16.80
CA LEU A 348 2.85 -1.54 17.96
C LEU A 348 4.30 -1.90 18.29
N GLU A 349 5.10 -2.30 17.29
CA GLU A 349 6.51 -2.63 17.51
C GLU A 349 7.31 -1.43 18.06
N GLN A 350 7.05 -0.23 17.55
CA GLN A 350 7.69 1.00 18.02
C GLN A 350 7.31 1.35 19.47
N LEU A 351 6.03 1.21 19.84
CA LEU A 351 5.55 1.49 21.20
C LEU A 351 6.06 0.46 22.21
N LEU A 352 6.15 -0.82 21.82
CA LEU A 352 6.75 -1.87 22.64
C LEU A 352 8.24 -1.61 22.89
N LYS A 353 8.99 -1.14 21.86
CA LYS A 353 10.40 -0.73 22.01
C LYS A 353 10.59 0.45 22.96
N GLN A 354 9.56 1.28 23.16
CA GLN A 354 9.57 2.36 24.15
C GLN A 354 9.27 1.88 25.58
N GLY A 355 9.06 0.57 25.78
CA GLY A 355 8.81 -0.02 27.09
C GLY A 355 7.35 0.07 27.56
N ARG A 356 6.41 0.44 26.69
CA ARG A 356 4.97 0.50 27.04
C ARG A 356 4.36 -0.90 27.02
N PRO A 357 3.55 -1.30 28.02
CA PRO A 357 2.89 -2.60 28.04
C PRO A 357 1.80 -2.70 26.97
N LYS A 358 1.61 -3.91 26.43
CA LYS A 358 0.72 -4.16 25.29
C LYS A 358 -0.74 -3.83 25.61
N GLU A 359 -1.17 -4.10 26.84
CA GLU A 359 -2.52 -3.90 27.34
C GLU A 359 -2.86 -2.39 27.35
N GLU A 360 -1.94 -1.56 27.85
CA GLU A 360 -2.07 -0.10 27.83
C GLU A 360 -2.11 0.45 26.40
N ILE A 361 -1.22 -0.05 25.53
CA ILE A 361 -1.21 0.32 24.11
C ILE A 361 -2.57 0.00 23.47
N ASN A 362 -3.11 -1.19 23.72
CA ASN A 362 -4.40 -1.59 23.15
C ASN A 362 -5.56 -0.79 23.72
N SER A 363 -5.55 -0.48 25.03
CA SER A 363 -6.57 0.37 25.64
C SER A 363 -6.61 1.77 25.03
N ASN A 364 -5.43 2.36 24.78
CA ASN A 364 -5.32 3.74 24.28
C ASN A 364 -5.53 3.86 22.77
N TYR A 365 -5.03 2.91 21.97
CA TYR A 365 -5.01 3.01 20.50
C TYR A 365 -5.94 2.03 19.78
N LYS A 366 -6.63 1.16 20.53
CA LYS A 366 -7.41 0.03 19.98
C LYS A 366 -6.59 -0.75 18.93
N ILE A 367 -5.30 -0.91 19.21
CA ILE A 367 -4.30 -1.30 18.20
C ILE A 367 -4.59 -2.67 17.59
N MET A 368 -5.15 -3.59 18.36
CA MET A 368 -5.48 -4.93 17.86
C MET A 368 -6.67 -4.90 16.91
N ARG A 369 -7.66 -4.03 17.14
CA ARG A 369 -8.79 -3.82 16.23
C ARG A 369 -8.34 -3.19 14.92
N ARG A 370 -7.43 -2.21 15.01
CA ARG A 370 -6.79 -1.59 13.85
C ARG A 370 -6.01 -2.60 13.00
N ILE A 371 -5.21 -3.46 13.64
CA ILE A 371 -4.44 -4.48 12.91
C ILE A 371 -5.38 -5.44 12.17
N GLU A 372 -6.50 -5.86 12.76
CA GLU A 372 -7.45 -6.73 12.05
C GLU A 372 -8.10 -6.04 10.85
N ALA A 373 -8.39 -4.73 10.93
CA ALA A 373 -8.86 -3.95 9.78
C ALA A 373 -7.83 -3.93 8.64
N GLU A 374 -6.56 -3.69 8.96
CA GLU A 374 -5.47 -3.67 7.97
C GLU A 374 -5.22 -5.06 7.36
N GLU A 375 -5.39 -6.13 8.14
CA GLU A 375 -5.36 -7.52 7.64
C GLU A 375 -6.51 -7.81 6.67
N LEU A 376 -7.73 -7.34 6.98
CA LEU A 376 -8.87 -7.43 6.06
C LEU A 376 -8.60 -6.65 4.76
N CYS A 377 -7.94 -5.49 4.84
CA CYS A 377 -7.54 -4.73 3.66
C CYS A 377 -6.57 -5.53 2.77
N LEU A 378 -5.60 -6.25 3.35
CA LEU A 378 -4.71 -7.14 2.60
C LEU A 378 -5.47 -8.29 1.93
N ASP A 379 -6.49 -8.82 2.59
CA ASP A 379 -7.29 -9.91 2.06
C ASP A 379 -8.19 -9.45 0.88
N ALA A 380 -8.73 -8.23 0.94
CA ALA A 380 -9.69 -7.70 -0.03
C ALA A 380 -9.08 -6.91 -1.21
N SER A 381 -7.93 -6.24 -1.02
CA SER A 381 -7.40 -5.30 -2.03
C SER A 381 -6.97 -5.96 -3.34
N GLU A 382 -7.10 -5.23 -4.44
CA GLU A 382 -6.39 -5.49 -5.70
C GLU A 382 -4.97 -4.92 -5.62
N ILE A 383 -4.90 -3.67 -5.20
CA ILE A 383 -3.69 -2.86 -5.21
C ILE A 383 -3.57 -2.17 -3.85
N ILE A 384 -2.36 -2.20 -3.30
CA ILE A 384 -1.98 -1.40 -2.16
C ILE A 384 -0.93 -0.39 -2.63
N ILE A 385 -1.24 0.89 -2.45
CA ILE A 385 -0.36 1.99 -2.81
C ILE A 385 0.44 2.39 -1.58
N THR A 386 1.77 2.40 -1.72
CA THR A 386 2.71 2.84 -0.69
C THR A 386 3.48 4.07 -1.17
N SER A 387 3.95 4.89 -0.24
CA SER A 387 4.77 6.06 -0.61
C SER A 387 6.22 5.68 -0.91
N THR A 388 6.68 4.57 -0.32
CA THR A 388 8.07 4.11 -0.41
C THR A 388 8.14 2.59 -0.57
N ARG A 389 9.28 2.09 -1.03
CA ARG A 389 9.57 0.65 -1.08
C ARG A 389 9.88 0.09 0.30
N GLN A 390 10.46 0.90 1.18
CA GLN A 390 10.72 0.50 2.56
C GLN A 390 9.42 0.15 3.30
N GLU A 391 8.34 0.91 3.07
CA GLU A 391 7.02 0.61 3.62
C GLU A 391 6.58 -0.84 3.27
N ILE A 392 6.82 -1.27 2.02
CA ILE A 392 6.53 -2.63 1.56
C ILE A 392 7.43 -3.66 2.25
N GLU A 393 8.74 -3.39 2.30
CA GLU A 393 9.75 -4.38 2.70
C GLU A 393 9.91 -4.53 4.21
N GLU A 394 9.60 -3.50 4.99
CA GLU A 394 9.81 -3.48 6.44
C GLU A 394 8.51 -3.43 7.23
N GLN A 395 7.51 -2.67 6.78
CA GLN A 395 6.27 -2.49 7.55
C GLN A 395 5.18 -3.48 7.13
N TRP A 396 4.87 -3.59 5.83
CA TRP A 396 3.88 -4.54 5.33
C TRP A 396 4.29 -6.00 5.54
N ARG A 397 5.60 -6.31 5.52
CA ARG A 397 6.12 -7.66 5.86
C ARG A 397 5.83 -8.10 7.29
N LEU A 398 5.42 -7.19 8.18
CA LEU A 398 5.00 -7.56 9.53
C LEU A 398 3.64 -8.28 9.54
N TYR A 399 2.82 -8.15 8.50
CA TYR A 399 1.45 -8.68 8.45
C TYR A 399 1.39 -10.17 8.11
N ASP A 400 0.35 -10.85 8.58
CA ASP A 400 0.32 -12.30 8.54
C ASP A 400 0.26 -12.83 7.10
N GLY A 401 1.31 -13.59 6.75
CA GLY A 401 1.41 -14.23 5.45
C GLY A 401 1.59 -13.28 4.29
N PHE A 402 1.95 -12.01 4.51
CA PHE A 402 2.37 -11.13 3.43
C PHE A 402 3.86 -11.33 3.10
N ASP A 403 4.15 -11.64 1.83
CA ASP A 403 5.50 -11.87 1.31
C ASP A 403 5.60 -11.37 -0.14
N PRO A 404 6.39 -10.30 -0.41
CA PRO A 404 6.61 -9.78 -1.76
C PRO A 404 7.24 -10.78 -2.74
N VAL A 405 7.90 -11.85 -2.27
CA VAL A 405 8.43 -12.90 -3.14
C VAL A 405 7.31 -13.83 -3.60
N LEU A 406 6.42 -14.22 -2.70
CA LEU A 406 5.26 -15.05 -3.02
C LEU A 406 4.28 -14.33 -3.94
N GLU A 407 4.00 -13.05 -3.69
CA GLU A 407 3.15 -12.22 -4.56
C GLU A 407 3.66 -12.25 -6.00
N ARG A 408 4.95 -11.98 -6.23
CA ARG A 408 5.55 -11.99 -7.57
C ARG A 408 5.44 -13.35 -8.26
N LYS A 409 5.60 -14.45 -7.50
CA LYS A 409 5.43 -15.81 -8.02
C LYS A 409 3.98 -16.08 -8.43
N LEU A 410 3.00 -15.67 -7.61
CA LEU A 410 1.58 -15.83 -7.93
C LEU A 410 1.19 -15.01 -9.15
N ARG A 411 1.62 -13.75 -9.23
CA ARG A 411 1.43 -12.88 -10.39
C ARG A 411 2.01 -13.48 -11.66
N ALA A 412 3.25 -13.97 -11.61
CA ALA A 412 3.90 -14.62 -12.77
C ALA A 412 3.16 -15.88 -13.23
N ARG A 413 2.53 -16.64 -12.32
CA ARG A 413 1.68 -17.79 -12.67
C ARG A 413 0.37 -17.37 -13.31
N MET A 414 -0.33 -16.39 -12.72
CA MET A 414 -1.59 -15.85 -13.27
C MET A 414 -1.42 -15.35 -14.69
N LYS A 415 -0.33 -14.61 -14.96
CA LYS A 415 0.00 -14.12 -16.31
C LYS A 415 0.24 -15.24 -17.34
N ARG A 416 0.71 -16.41 -16.89
CA ARG A 416 0.95 -17.58 -17.76
C ARG A 416 -0.31 -18.44 -17.94
N GLY A 417 -1.45 -18.01 -17.41
CA GLY A 417 -2.67 -18.82 -17.40
C GLY A 417 -2.56 -20.06 -16.50
N VAL A 418 -1.59 -20.11 -15.59
CA VAL A 418 -1.36 -21.27 -14.72
C VAL A 418 -2.14 -21.09 -13.42
N SER A 419 -2.93 -22.10 -13.04
CA SER A 419 -3.69 -22.09 -11.79
C SER A 419 -2.83 -21.75 -10.57
N CYS A 420 -3.31 -20.80 -9.78
CA CYS A 420 -2.76 -20.43 -8.49
C CYS A 420 -3.38 -21.23 -7.33
N HIS A 421 -4.24 -22.21 -7.61
CA HIS A 421 -4.91 -23.04 -6.61
C HIS A 421 -5.67 -22.23 -5.54
N GLY A 422 -6.34 -21.15 -5.96
CA GLY A 422 -7.07 -20.24 -5.07
C GLY A 422 -6.18 -19.32 -4.22
N ARG A 423 -4.86 -19.28 -4.47
CA ARG A 423 -3.94 -18.40 -3.74
C ARG A 423 -3.88 -17.01 -4.35
N PHE A 424 -3.89 -16.00 -3.49
CA PHE A 424 -3.86 -14.61 -3.90
C PHE A 424 -3.12 -13.70 -2.90
N MET A 425 -2.45 -12.67 -3.43
CA MET A 425 -1.86 -11.57 -2.67
C MET A 425 -2.04 -10.25 -3.43
N PRO A 426 -2.33 -9.14 -2.73
CA PRO A 426 -2.51 -7.85 -3.37
C PRO A 426 -1.21 -7.34 -3.99
N ARG A 427 -1.32 -6.61 -5.10
CA ARG A 427 -0.17 -5.97 -5.76
C ARG A 427 0.25 -4.74 -4.96
N MET A 428 1.49 -4.73 -4.48
CA MET A 428 2.08 -3.53 -3.87
C MET A 428 2.65 -2.62 -4.95
N VAL A 429 2.28 -1.33 -4.94
CA VAL A 429 2.76 -0.34 -5.90
C VAL A 429 3.26 0.89 -5.16
N VAL A 430 4.49 1.29 -5.45
CA VAL A 430 5.03 2.56 -4.94
C VAL A 430 4.54 3.69 -5.84
N ILE A 431 3.68 4.56 -5.32
CA ILE A 431 3.27 5.81 -5.97
C ILE A 431 3.53 6.93 -4.97
N PRO A 432 4.64 7.69 -5.11
CA PRO A 432 4.96 8.74 -4.15
C PRO A 432 3.87 9.83 -4.16
N PRO A 433 3.61 10.50 -3.02
CA PRO A 433 2.70 11.65 -2.98
C PRO A 433 3.12 12.73 -3.96
N GLY A 434 2.13 13.42 -4.53
CA GLY A 434 2.35 14.62 -5.31
C GLY A 434 2.70 15.82 -4.43
N MET A 435 3.41 16.78 -5.02
CA MET A 435 3.56 18.14 -4.50
C MET A 435 3.21 19.14 -5.59
N GLU A 436 2.74 20.31 -5.18
CA GLU A 436 2.49 21.43 -6.08
C GLU A 436 3.80 22.16 -6.38
N PHE A 437 4.09 22.33 -7.67
CA PHE A 437 5.30 23.03 -8.13
C PHE A 437 5.00 24.37 -8.82
N HIS A 438 3.74 24.81 -8.91
CA HIS A 438 3.33 26.05 -9.62
C HIS A 438 4.04 27.32 -9.11
N HIS A 439 4.42 27.36 -7.83
CA HIS A 439 5.15 28.48 -7.22
C HIS A 439 6.69 28.42 -7.44
N ILE A 440 7.19 27.35 -8.05
CA ILE A 440 8.61 27.12 -8.28
C ILE A 440 8.93 27.52 -9.72
N VAL A 441 9.23 28.81 -9.91
CA VAL A 441 9.69 29.34 -11.19
C VAL A 441 11.03 28.67 -11.53
N PRO A 442 11.13 27.88 -12.62
CA PRO A 442 12.42 27.40 -13.10
C PRO A 442 13.17 28.63 -13.61
N HIS A 443 14.11 29.15 -12.82
CA HIS A 443 15.07 30.09 -13.37
C HIS A 443 16.02 29.31 -14.28
N ASP A 444 15.82 29.51 -15.58
CA ASP A 444 16.67 29.00 -16.63
C ASP A 444 18.13 29.39 -16.39
N VAL A 445 18.98 28.41 -16.69
CA VAL A 445 20.40 28.46 -17.07
C VAL A 445 21.07 29.81 -16.86
N ASP A 446 22.06 29.84 -15.95
CA ASP A 446 23.10 30.86 -15.93
C ASP A 446 23.58 31.09 -17.37
N ASN A 447 23.10 32.17 -17.99
CA ASN A 447 23.65 32.69 -19.24
C ASN A 447 24.98 33.35 -18.86
N ASP A 448 25.96 32.53 -18.49
CA ASP A 448 27.37 32.89 -18.31
C ASP A 448 28.03 33.09 -19.70
N GLY A 449 27.36 33.84 -20.57
CA GLY A 449 27.94 34.43 -21.76
C GLY A 449 28.41 35.83 -21.41
N GLU A 450 29.72 36.05 -21.37
CA GLU A 450 30.29 37.40 -21.41
C GLU A 450 29.77 38.13 -22.66
N GLY A 451 28.75 38.97 -22.48
CA GLY A 451 28.17 39.76 -23.55
C GLY A 451 27.27 40.85 -22.98
N ALA A 452 27.79 42.09 -22.99
CA ALA A 452 27.11 43.37 -22.80
C ALA A 452 26.09 43.49 -21.65
N ARG A 453 26.47 44.28 -20.64
CA ARG A 453 25.54 44.82 -19.64
C ARG A 453 24.56 45.78 -20.33
N ASP A 454 23.33 45.35 -20.55
CA ASP A 454 22.19 46.26 -20.74
C ASP A 454 21.48 46.46 -19.39
N ASP A 455 21.39 47.73 -19.01
CA ASP A 455 21.12 48.26 -17.68
C ASP A 455 19.62 48.62 -17.50
N GLU A 456 18.70 47.82 -18.07
CA GLU A 456 17.26 48.17 -18.12
C GLU A 456 16.32 47.09 -17.55
N ASN A 457 16.68 46.48 -16.41
CA ASN A 457 15.67 45.86 -15.55
C ASN A 457 16.10 45.98 -14.07
N PRO A 458 15.34 46.67 -13.21
CA PRO A 458 15.69 46.77 -11.80
C PRO A 458 15.64 45.37 -11.17
N ARG A 459 16.80 44.84 -10.75
CA ARG A 459 16.88 43.60 -9.97
C ARG A 459 15.95 43.74 -8.77
N SER A 460 14.97 42.84 -8.66
CA SER A 460 14.14 42.73 -7.47
C SER A 460 15.02 42.70 -6.22
N PRO A 461 14.72 43.48 -5.17
CA PRO A 461 15.51 43.49 -3.95
C PRO A 461 15.58 42.08 -3.35
N ASP A 462 16.77 41.70 -2.83
CA ASP A 462 16.96 40.40 -2.20
C ASP A 462 15.94 40.18 -1.07
N PRO A 463 15.34 38.99 -0.93
CA PRO A 463 14.38 38.69 0.13
C PRO A 463 14.94 39.00 1.53
N PRO A 464 14.14 39.57 2.46
CA PRO A 464 14.62 39.95 3.80
C PRO A 464 15.28 38.81 4.59
N ILE A 465 14.78 37.57 4.42
CA ILE A 465 15.33 36.38 5.07
C ILE A 465 16.79 36.10 4.67
N TRP A 466 17.23 36.52 3.48
CA TRP A 466 18.63 36.34 3.07
C TRP A 466 19.56 37.16 3.93
N SER A 467 19.23 38.42 4.22
CA SER A 467 20.00 39.29 5.11
C SER A 467 20.06 38.74 6.54
N GLU A 468 18.94 38.18 7.02
CA GLU A 468 18.85 37.57 8.35
C GLU A 468 19.74 36.32 8.50
N ILE A 469 19.94 35.56 7.42
CA ILE A 469 20.89 34.43 7.38
C ILE A 469 22.33 34.95 7.22
N MET A 470 22.56 35.86 6.28
CA MET A 470 23.90 36.30 5.90
C MET A 470 24.64 37.06 7.01
N ARG A 471 23.92 37.71 7.94
CA ARG A 471 24.53 38.41 9.09
C ARG A 471 25.36 37.51 10.01
N PHE A 472 25.16 36.19 9.97
CA PHE A 472 25.91 35.22 10.77
C PHE A 472 27.28 34.89 10.17
N PHE A 473 27.54 35.23 8.91
CA PHE A 473 28.74 34.77 8.19
C PHE A 473 29.79 35.85 8.04
N SER A 474 31.04 35.51 8.37
CA SER A 474 32.20 36.37 8.05
C SER A 474 32.48 36.42 6.55
N ASN A 475 32.19 35.32 5.82
CA ASN A 475 32.25 35.28 4.36
C ASN A 475 30.95 34.71 3.79
N PRO A 476 29.97 35.55 3.44
CA PRO A 476 28.66 35.10 2.92
C PRO A 476 28.72 34.51 1.50
N ARG A 477 29.85 34.59 0.79
CA ARG A 477 29.97 34.07 -0.59
C ARG A 477 30.29 32.57 -0.65
N LYS A 478 30.64 31.94 0.48
CA LYS A 478 30.89 30.50 0.51
C LYS A 478 29.59 29.71 0.25
N PRO A 479 29.66 28.57 -0.44
CA PRO A 479 28.57 27.61 -0.53
C PRO A 479 27.89 27.32 0.81
N MET A 480 26.56 27.30 0.80
CA MET A 480 25.76 27.00 1.97
C MET A 480 25.48 25.50 2.09
N ILE A 481 25.84 24.90 3.22
CA ILE A 481 25.29 23.61 3.64
C ILE A 481 24.02 23.91 4.44
N LEU A 482 22.86 23.58 3.89
CA LEU A 482 21.56 23.89 4.46
C LEU A 482 20.94 22.66 5.12
N ALA A 483 20.58 22.76 6.39
CA ALA A 483 19.71 21.81 7.06
C ALA A 483 18.45 22.52 7.55
N LEU A 484 17.28 22.00 7.17
CA LEU A 484 15.97 22.51 7.59
C LEU A 484 15.21 21.39 8.29
N ALA A 485 15.13 21.47 9.61
CA ALA A 485 14.46 20.48 10.46
C ALA A 485 14.26 21.00 11.88
N ARG A 486 13.23 20.50 12.58
CA ARG A 486 13.08 20.74 14.03
C ARG A 486 14.31 20.22 14.80
N PRO A 487 14.68 20.84 15.95
CA PRO A 487 15.79 20.40 16.80
C PRO A 487 15.40 19.15 17.60
N ASP A 488 14.94 18.10 16.92
CA ASP A 488 14.57 16.81 17.49
C ASP A 488 15.76 15.83 17.39
N PRO A 489 16.03 14.99 18.41
CA PRO A 489 17.12 14.02 18.39
C PRO A 489 17.12 13.12 17.14
N LYS A 490 15.95 12.73 16.64
CA LYS A 490 15.79 11.88 15.45
C LYS A 490 16.28 12.56 14.18
N LYS A 491 16.24 13.91 14.13
CA LYS A 491 16.76 14.70 13.00
C LYS A 491 18.28 14.81 13.00
N ASN A 492 18.95 14.39 14.09
CA ASN A 492 20.39 14.14 14.14
C ASN A 492 21.27 15.36 13.77
N LEU A 493 20.78 16.58 14.01
CA LEU A 493 21.49 17.82 13.69
C LEU A 493 22.80 17.96 14.48
N VAL A 494 22.87 17.39 15.68
CA VAL A 494 24.09 17.37 16.52
C VAL A 494 25.25 16.70 15.79
N THR A 495 25.01 15.57 15.12
CA THR A 495 26.05 14.83 14.38
C THR A 495 26.51 15.60 13.14
N LEU A 496 25.60 16.31 12.47
CA LEU A 496 25.95 17.21 11.37
C LEU A 496 26.92 18.32 11.82
N VAL A 497 26.65 18.96 12.97
CA VAL A 497 27.52 20.02 13.50
C VAL A 497 28.90 19.47 13.87
N LYS A 498 28.97 18.25 14.44
CA LYS A 498 30.26 17.58 14.70
C LYS A 498 31.02 17.29 13.40
N ALA A 499 30.34 16.72 12.40
CA ALA A 499 30.92 16.42 11.09
C ALA A 499 31.51 17.68 10.43
N PHE A 500 30.78 18.79 10.48
CA PHE A 500 31.25 20.08 9.98
C PHE A 500 32.42 20.63 10.82
N GLY A 501 32.30 20.59 12.16
CA GLY A 501 33.30 21.14 13.07
C GLY A 501 34.67 20.47 12.99
N GLU A 502 34.69 19.14 12.82
CA GLU A 502 35.92 18.32 12.75
C GLU A 502 36.55 18.31 11.36
N CYS A 503 35.78 18.57 10.30
CA CYS A 503 36.28 18.56 8.93
C CYS A 503 36.75 19.96 8.48
N ARG A 504 38.01 20.27 8.76
CA ARG A 504 38.63 21.57 8.39
C ARG A 504 38.47 21.94 6.89
N PRO A 505 38.72 21.05 5.90
CA PRO A 505 38.52 21.40 4.49
C PRO A 505 37.07 21.81 4.16
N LEU A 506 36.08 21.24 4.86
CA LEU A 506 34.67 21.57 4.65
C LEU A 506 34.34 22.98 5.17
N ARG A 507 34.89 23.35 6.33
CA ARG A 507 34.77 24.69 6.92
C ARG A 507 35.43 25.78 6.08
N GLU A 508 36.56 25.47 5.46
CA GLU A 508 37.26 26.39 4.57
C GLU A 508 36.46 26.68 3.30
N LEU A 509 35.73 25.68 2.79
CA LEU A 509 34.96 25.78 1.54
C LEU A 509 33.51 26.25 1.71
N ALA A 510 32.84 25.94 2.82
CA ALA A 510 31.40 26.17 2.99
C ALA A 510 31.04 26.82 4.33
N ASN A 511 29.83 27.37 4.39
CA ASN A 511 29.15 27.79 5.62
C ASN A 511 28.01 26.82 5.95
N LEU A 512 27.68 26.66 7.23
CA LEU A 512 26.56 25.81 7.68
C LEU A 512 25.36 26.67 8.09
N THR A 513 24.18 26.38 7.57
CA THR A 513 22.92 27.05 7.94
C THR A 513 21.95 26.03 8.53
N LEU A 514 21.50 26.29 9.75
CA LEU A 514 20.56 25.44 10.49
C LEU A 514 19.25 26.19 10.72
N ILE A 515 18.21 25.84 9.95
CA ILE A 515 16.84 26.34 10.15
C ILE A 515 16.12 25.38 11.10
N MET A 516 16.05 25.75 12.38
CA MET A 516 15.62 24.88 13.49
C MET A 516 14.28 25.28 14.11
N GLY A 517 13.32 25.69 13.28
CA GLY A 517 12.02 26.20 13.77
C GLY A 517 12.11 27.59 14.40
N ASN A 518 10.95 28.16 14.73
CA ASN A 518 10.85 29.46 15.37
C ASN A 518 11.03 29.35 16.88
N ARG A 519 11.76 30.30 17.48
CA ARG A 519 11.99 30.36 18.94
C ARG A 519 12.24 31.79 19.41
N ASP A 520 11.68 32.15 20.55
CA ASP A 520 11.99 33.39 21.26
C ASP A 520 13.03 33.10 22.36
N ASP A 521 12.68 32.20 23.30
CA ASP A 521 13.50 31.69 24.38
C ASP A 521 13.78 30.18 24.23
N ILE A 522 14.95 29.72 24.69
CA ILE A 522 15.32 28.30 24.74
C ILE A 522 14.57 27.60 25.89
N ASP A 523 14.30 28.31 26.99
CA ASP A 523 13.66 27.73 28.18
C ASP A 523 12.17 27.43 27.96
N GLU A 524 11.54 28.04 26.96
CA GLU A 524 10.16 27.79 26.54
C GLU A 524 10.03 26.57 25.60
N LEU A 525 11.14 26.04 25.08
CA LEU A 525 11.11 24.84 24.26
C LEU A 525 10.88 23.60 25.13
N SER A 526 10.27 22.55 24.54
CA SER A 526 10.23 21.24 25.19
C SER A 526 11.63 20.80 25.63
N SER A 527 11.77 20.14 26.78
CA SER A 527 13.05 19.72 27.36
C SER A 527 13.96 18.98 26.37
N THR A 528 13.38 18.18 25.48
CA THR A 528 14.11 17.44 24.44
C THR A 528 14.68 18.37 23.37
N ASN A 529 13.86 19.27 22.81
CA ASN A 529 14.29 20.25 21.81
C ASN A 529 15.31 21.24 22.37
N ALA A 530 15.09 21.71 23.60
CA ALA A 530 16.02 22.60 24.31
C ALA A 530 17.40 21.93 24.46
N SER A 531 17.43 20.65 24.87
CA SER A 531 18.66 19.88 25.04
C SER A 531 19.46 19.72 23.73
N VAL A 532 18.78 19.46 22.60
CA VAL A 532 19.41 19.38 21.28
C VAL A 532 20.02 20.73 20.89
N LEU A 533 19.27 21.82 21.05
CA LEU A 533 19.75 23.17 20.72
C LEU A 533 20.94 23.58 21.60
N LEU A 534 20.87 23.35 22.90
CA LEU A 534 21.98 23.59 23.83
C LEU A 534 23.22 22.77 23.47
N SER A 535 23.02 21.53 23.01
CA SER A 535 24.13 20.69 22.53
C SER A 535 24.77 21.28 21.28
N ILE A 536 23.99 21.79 20.33
CA ILE A 536 24.50 22.48 19.14
C ILE A 536 25.30 23.72 19.52
N LEU A 537 24.81 24.55 20.44
CA LEU A 537 25.52 25.74 20.94
C LEU A 537 26.87 25.38 21.56
N LYS A 538 26.91 24.33 22.40
CA LYS A 538 28.16 23.82 22.98
C LYS A 538 29.16 23.35 21.92
N LEU A 539 28.68 22.77 20.82
CA LEU A 539 29.57 22.33 19.73
C LEU A 539 30.08 23.51 18.90
N ILE A 540 29.27 24.53 18.66
CA ILE A 540 29.70 25.77 17.99
C ILE A 540 30.85 26.42 18.77
N ASP A 541 30.71 26.49 20.09
CA ASP A 541 31.76 27.01 20.97
C ASP A 541 33.00 26.10 20.96
N LYS A 542 32.82 24.79 21.15
CA LYS A 542 33.91 23.79 21.16
C LYS A 542 34.79 23.83 19.91
N TYR A 543 34.20 24.00 18.73
CA TYR A 543 34.93 23.98 17.44
C TYR A 543 35.25 25.37 16.88
N ASP A 544 34.94 26.43 17.63
CA ASP A 544 35.09 27.84 17.22
C ASP A 544 34.45 28.12 15.84
N LEU A 545 33.14 27.91 15.76
CA LEU A 545 32.36 28.02 14.51
C LEU A 545 31.67 29.38 14.33
N TYR A 546 32.01 30.37 15.15
CA TYR A 546 31.50 31.73 15.02
C TYR A 546 31.86 32.31 13.64
N GLY A 547 30.91 32.98 12.99
CA GLY A 547 31.10 33.49 11.62
C GLY A 547 30.97 32.44 10.51
N GLN A 548 30.72 31.16 10.85
CA GLN A 548 30.62 30.05 9.89
C GLN A 548 29.29 29.28 9.98
N VAL A 549 28.55 29.45 11.08
CA VAL A 549 27.25 28.78 11.32
C VAL A 549 26.14 29.82 11.50
N ALA A 550 25.07 29.70 10.72
CA ALA A 550 23.86 30.50 10.85
C ALA A 550 22.74 29.72 11.53
N MET A 551 22.06 30.36 12.49
CA MET A 551 20.91 29.78 13.22
C MET A 551 19.84 30.86 13.44
N PRO A 552 19.17 31.34 12.36
CA PRO A 552 18.13 32.36 12.49
C PRO A 552 17.06 31.93 13.49
N LYS A 553 16.50 32.90 14.22
CA LYS A 553 15.48 32.64 15.26
C LYS A 553 14.08 32.49 14.68
N HIS A 554 13.78 33.23 13.60
CA HIS A 554 12.44 33.29 13.03
C HIS A 554 12.48 33.18 11.51
N HIS A 555 11.47 32.53 10.96
CA HIS A 555 11.14 32.49 9.53
C HIS A 555 9.64 32.29 9.37
N LYS A 556 9.10 32.76 8.25
CA LYS A 556 7.73 32.49 7.81
C LYS A 556 7.72 31.31 6.84
N GLN A 557 6.56 30.69 6.66
CA GLN A 557 6.42 29.63 5.65
C GLN A 557 6.73 30.14 4.24
N SER A 558 6.38 31.39 3.92
CA SER A 558 6.72 32.07 2.66
C SER A 558 8.23 32.25 2.45
N ASP A 559 9.03 32.21 3.52
CA ASP A 559 10.49 32.38 3.42
C ASP A 559 11.20 31.08 3.03
N VAL A 560 10.57 29.91 3.25
CA VAL A 560 11.19 28.59 3.03
C VAL A 560 11.66 28.39 1.58
N PRO A 561 10.86 28.70 0.54
CA PRO A 561 11.33 28.66 -0.85
C PRO A 561 12.56 29.54 -1.09
N GLU A 562 12.58 30.76 -0.52
CA GLU A 562 13.71 31.68 -0.66
C GLU A 562 14.99 31.17 0.02
N ILE A 563 14.86 30.42 1.11
CA ILE A 563 16.00 29.77 1.77
C ILE A 563 16.60 28.69 0.88
N TYR A 564 15.78 27.85 0.23
CA TYR A 564 16.29 26.86 -0.74
C TYR A 564 16.95 27.54 -1.94
N ARG A 565 16.35 28.62 -2.47
CA ARG A 565 16.94 29.42 -3.55
C ARG A 565 18.29 30.02 -3.15
N LEU A 566 18.44 30.52 -1.93
CA LEU A 566 19.72 31.00 -1.42
C LEU A 566 20.78 29.90 -1.37
N GLY A 567 20.39 28.70 -0.93
CA GLY A 567 21.23 27.51 -0.96
C GLY A 567 21.72 27.20 -2.38
N ALA A 568 20.82 27.19 -3.36
CA ALA A 568 21.17 26.95 -4.76
C ALA A 568 22.04 28.07 -5.36
N LYS A 569 21.70 29.34 -5.08
CA LYS A 569 22.44 30.54 -5.55
C LYS A 569 23.89 30.56 -5.08
N THR A 570 24.16 30.07 -3.86
CA THR A 570 25.52 29.97 -3.32
C THR A 570 26.27 28.72 -3.79
N LYS A 571 25.68 27.90 -4.68
CA LYS A 571 26.21 26.57 -5.08
C LYS A 571 26.38 25.62 -3.89
N GLY A 572 25.42 25.70 -2.97
CA GLY A 572 25.36 24.96 -1.72
C GLY A 572 24.80 23.54 -1.84
N VAL A 573 24.53 22.89 -0.72
CA VAL A 573 24.00 21.52 -0.63
C VAL A 573 22.95 21.46 0.47
N PHE A 574 21.83 20.79 0.23
CA PHE A 574 20.86 20.48 1.27
C PHE A 574 21.21 19.17 1.96
N ILE A 575 21.08 19.10 3.28
CA ILE A 575 21.31 17.87 4.04
C ILE A 575 20.16 17.51 4.96
N ASN A 576 19.73 16.24 4.87
CA ASN A 576 18.87 15.59 5.84
C ASN A 576 19.62 14.41 6.51
N PRO A 577 20.24 14.64 7.68
CA PRO A 577 21.05 13.63 8.37
C PRO A 577 20.23 12.75 9.33
N ALA A 578 18.89 12.75 9.25
CA ALA A 578 18.02 12.06 10.20
C ALA A 578 18.37 10.57 10.36
N VAL A 579 18.19 10.05 11.58
CA VAL A 579 18.46 8.64 11.88
C VAL A 579 17.60 7.71 11.00
N ILE A 580 16.34 8.09 10.82
CA ILE A 580 15.39 7.51 9.87
C ILE A 580 14.51 8.65 9.35
N GLU A 581 14.28 8.73 8.04
CA GLU A 581 13.36 9.67 7.41
C GLU A 581 12.26 8.91 6.66
N PRO A 582 11.01 8.82 7.16
CA PRO A 582 9.98 7.98 6.55
C PRO A 582 9.68 8.29 5.08
N PHE A 583 9.70 9.57 4.69
CA PHE A 583 9.56 9.99 3.29
C PHE A 583 10.60 11.05 2.92
N GLY A 584 10.43 12.27 3.42
CA GLY A 584 11.38 13.37 3.24
C GLY A 584 10.95 14.42 2.22
N LEU A 585 9.79 15.06 2.43
CA LEU A 585 9.28 16.16 1.57
C LEU A 585 10.32 17.27 1.36
N THR A 586 11.09 17.62 2.40
CA THR A 586 12.14 18.65 2.31
C THR A 586 13.23 18.33 1.28
N LEU A 587 13.45 17.05 0.95
CA LEU A 587 14.38 16.64 -0.11
C LEU A 587 13.81 16.93 -1.50
N ILE A 588 12.51 16.74 -1.67
CA ILE A 588 11.79 17.06 -2.92
C ILE A 588 11.77 18.58 -3.08
N GLU A 589 11.41 19.33 -2.03
CA GLU A 589 11.45 20.80 -2.04
C GLU A 589 12.85 21.35 -2.39
N ALA A 590 13.91 20.82 -1.77
CA ALA A 590 15.28 21.21 -2.09
C ALA A 590 15.65 20.88 -3.55
N GLY A 591 15.30 19.68 -4.01
CA GLY A 591 15.52 19.26 -5.40
C GLY A 591 14.79 20.13 -6.42
N ALA A 592 13.57 20.56 -6.09
CA ALA A 592 12.74 21.43 -6.92
C ALA A 592 13.37 22.82 -7.13
N HIS A 593 14.12 23.31 -6.13
CA HIS A 593 14.88 24.56 -6.20
C HIS A 593 16.30 24.36 -6.76
N GLY A 594 16.61 23.17 -7.29
CA GLY A 594 17.90 22.87 -7.92
C GLY A 594 19.05 22.67 -6.94
N LEU A 595 18.78 22.38 -5.67
CA LEU A 595 19.78 22.16 -4.65
C LEU A 595 20.15 20.66 -4.57
N PRO A 596 21.42 20.27 -4.80
CA PRO A 596 21.86 18.90 -4.58
C PRO A 596 21.66 18.45 -3.13
N ILE A 597 21.35 17.18 -2.93
CA ILE A 597 21.00 16.64 -1.61
C ILE A 597 22.07 15.68 -1.05
N VAL A 598 22.26 15.71 0.26
CA VAL A 598 22.83 14.61 1.05
C VAL A 598 21.75 14.12 1.99
N ALA A 599 21.42 12.84 1.95
CA ALA A 599 20.34 12.31 2.77
C ALA A 599 20.72 11.00 3.45
N THR A 600 20.05 10.69 4.55
CA THR A 600 20.14 9.39 5.20
C THR A 600 19.78 8.25 4.25
N LYS A 601 20.51 7.13 4.32
CA LYS A 601 20.19 5.89 3.60
C LYS A 601 19.08 5.07 4.27
N ASN A 602 18.54 5.56 5.39
CA ASN A 602 17.50 4.88 6.17
C ASN A 602 16.18 5.64 5.99
N GLY A 603 15.28 5.16 5.14
CA GLY A 603 14.05 5.90 4.87
C GLY A 603 13.62 5.96 3.40
N GLY A 604 12.56 6.74 3.20
CA GLY A 604 12.13 7.24 1.89
C GLY A 604 13.17 8.04 1.09
N PRO A 605 14.22 8.66 1.66
CA PRO A 605 15.26 9.30 0.84
C PRO A 605 15.94 8.37 -0.16
N VAL A 606 15.96 7.06 0.10
CA VAL A 606 16.51 6.06 -0.82
C VAL A 606 15.72 6.04 -2.14
N ASP A 607 14.39 6.06 -2.05
CA ASP A 607 13.50 6.06 -3.21
C ASP A 607 13.52 7.44 -3.90
N ILE A 608 13.52 8.54 -3.14
CA ILE A 608 13.64 9.90 -3.69
C ILE A 608 14.93 10.04 -4.49
N ASN A 609 16.08 9.66 -3.92
CA ASN A 609 17.36 9.76 -4.60
C ASN A 609 17.46 8.82 -5.81
N ARG A 610 16.75 7.68 -5.81
CA ARG A 610 16.68 6.77 -6.97
C ARG A 610 15.98 7.43 -8.16
N VAL A 611 14.93 8.21 -7.91
CA VAL A 611 14.16 8.91 -8.95
C VAL A 611 14.84 10.21 -9.37
N LEU A 612 15.23 11.05 -8.42
CA LEU A 612 15.82 12.36 -8.73
C LEU A 612 17.26 12.26 -9.23
N ASP A 613 18.07 11.30 -8.74
CA ASP A 613 19.52 11.20 -9.00
C ASP A 613 20.25 12.55 -8.79
N ASN A 614 19.86 13.28 -7.74
CA ASN A 614 20.32 14.65 -7.45
C ASN A 614 21.22 14.74 -6.20
N GLY A 615 21.79 13.62 -5.74
CA GLY A 615 22.48 13.62 -4.45
C GLY A 615 23.25 12.36 -4.05
N LEU A 616 23.60 12.31 -2.77
CA LEU A 616 24.34 11.21 -2.14
C LEU A 616 23.60 10.71 -0.89
N LEU A 617 23.57 9.39 -0.71
CA LEU A 617 23.05 8.74 0.49
C LEU A 617 24.17 8.38 1.47
N VAL A 618 23.95 8.62 2.76
CA VAL A 618 24.93 8.40 3.84
C VAL A 618 24.33 7.62 5.01
N ASP A 619 25.17 6.90 5.76
CA ASP A 619 24.77 6.32 7.04
C ASP A 619 24.67 7.44 8.08
N PRO A 620 23.50 7.67 8.73
CA PRO A 620 23.37 8.75 9.70
C PRO A 620 24.19 8.54 10.98
N HIS A 621 24.70 7.33 11.22
CA HIS A 621 25.58 7.02 12.36
C HIS A 621 27.07 7.16 12.01
N ASP A 622 27.42 7.34 10.74
CA ASP A 622 28.79 7.55 10.28
C ASP A 622 29.04 9.03 10.02
N GLN A 623 29.58 9.70 11.06
CA GLN A 623 29.91 11.12 11.00
C GLN A 623 30.90 11.46 9.87
N GLN A 624 31.86 10.57 9.60
CA GLN A 624 32.86 10.80 8.55
C GLN A 624 32.22 10.71 7.17
N ALA A 625 31.31 9.74 6.96
CA ALA A 625 30.57 9.64 5.70
C ALA A 625 29.73 10.90 5.41
N ILE A 626 29.14 11.52 6.43
CA ILE A 626 28.42 12.80 6.30
C ILE A 626 29.38 13.90 5.82
N ALA A 627 30.52 14.07 6.50
CA ALA A 627 31.53 15.07 6.14
C ALA A 627 32.07 14.87 4.72
N ASP A 628 32.42 13.63 4.36
CA ASP A 628 32.96 13.27 3.04
C ASP A 628 31.95 13.54 1.91
N ALA A 629 30.67 13.23 2.12
CA ALA A 629 29.62 13.47 1.13
C ALA A 629 29.38 14.97 0.89
N LEU A 630 29.32 15.75 1.97
CA LEU A 630 29.19 17.22 1.89
C LEU A 630 30.40 17.85 1.20
N LEU A 631 31.61 17.48 1.62
CA LEU A 631 32.85 17.97 1.02
C LEU A 631 32.93 17.65 -0.46
N LYS A 632 32.52 16.44 -0.85
CA LYS A 632 32.50 16.02 -2.24
C LYS A 632 31.56 16.87 -3.09
N LEU A 633 30.33 17.13 -2.64
CA LEU A 633 29.37 17.91 -3.42
C LEU A 633 29.75 19.40 -3.50
N VAL A 634 30.35 19.96 -2.46
CA VAL A 634 30.81 21.35 -2.45
C VAL A 634 32.09 21.54 -3.28
N SER A 635 32.98 20.55 -3.33
CA SER A 635 34.27 20.66 -4.04
C SER A 635 34.21 20.27 -5.52
N ASP A 636 33.34 19.32 -5.91
CA ASP A 636 33.20 18.84 -7.28
C ASP A 636 32.07 19.58 -8.02
N LYS A 637 32.45 20.64 -8.74
CA LYS A 637 31.52 21.46 -9.55
C LYS A 637 30.76 20.65 -10.60
N ASN A 638 31.39 19.65 -11.21
CA ASN A 638 30.76 18.84 -12.26
C ASN A 638 29.68 17.93 -11.67
N LEU A 639 29.97 17.31 -10.52
CA LEU A 639 28.99 16.55 -9.78
C LEU A 639 27.83 17.43 -9.35
N TRP A 640 28.10 18.62 -8.81
CA TRP A 640 27.09 19.57 -8.36
C TRP A 640 26.14 19.97 -9.49
N THR A 641 26.67 20.38 -10.65
CA THR A 641 25.88 20.78 -11.81
C THR A 641 25.01 19.64 -12.33
N ARG A 642 25.56 18.42 -12.40
CA ARG A 642 24.77 17.23 -12.78
C ARG A 642 23.64 16.97 -11.79
N CYS A 643 23.91 17.02 -10.48
CA CYS A 643 22.88 16.82 -9.46
C CYS A 643 21.77 17.87 -9.56
N ARG A 644 22.12 19.14 -9.76
CA ARG A 644 21.14 20.22 -10.00
C ARG A 644 20.28 19.94 -11.24
N GLN A 645 20.92 19.63 -12.37
CA GLN A 645 20.21 19.34 -13.63
C GLN A 645 19.26 18.15 -13.49
N ASN A 646 19.73 17.06 -12.87
CA ASN A 646 18.91 15.88 -12.62
C ASN A 646 17.71 16.19 -11.69
N GLY A 647 17.95 16.93 -10.61
CA GLY A 647 16.88 17.35 -9.68
C GLY A 647 15.79 18.15 -10.39
N LEU A 648 16.16 19.23 -11.09
CA LEU A 648 15.22 20.07 -11.83
C LEU A 648 14.50 19.31 -12.94
N LYS A 649 15.21 18.43 -13.65
CA LYS A 649 14.62 17.62 -14.73
C LYS A 649 13.59 16.65 -14.20
N ASN A 650 13.87 15.95 -13.10
CA ASN A 650 13.08 14.81 -12.63
C ASN A 650 12.03 15.19 -11.57
N ILE A 651 12.02 16.44 -11.09
CA ILE A 651 11.14 16.85 -9.98
C ILE A 651 9.65 16.67 -10.30
N HIS A 652 9.25 16.85 -11.55
CA HIS A 652 7.87 16.67 -12.02
C HIS A 652 7.32 15.25 -11.74
N LEU A 653 8.19 14.26 -11.52
CA LEU A 653 7.78 12.89 -11.17
C LEU A 653 7.19 12.79 -9.75
N PHE A 654 7.38 13.82 -8.92
CA PHE A 654 6.76 13.95 -7.59
C PHE A 654 5.60 14.96 -7.62
N SER A 655 4.94 15.16 -8.77
CA SER A 655 3.79 16.05 -8.91
C SER A 655 2.47 15.28 -8.78
N TRP A 656 1.40 15.96 -8.37
CA TRP A 656 0.08 15.35 -8.33
C TRP A 656 -0.42 14.86 -9.70
N PRO A 657 -0.21 15.57 -10.82
CA PRO A 657 -0.52 15.04 -12.15
C PRO A 657 0.17 13.71 -12.45
N GLU A 658 1.46 13.56 -12.13
CA GLU A 658 2.18 12.29 -12.37
C GLU A 658 1.70 11.18 -11.42
N HIS A 659 1.41 11.52 -10.16
CA HIS A 659 0.77 10.61 -9.22
C HIS A 659 -0.54 10.07 -9.80
N CYS A 660 -1.42 10.95 -10.26
CA CYS A 660 -2.72 10.59 -10.80
C CYS A 660 -2.62 9.79 -12.11
N LYS A 661 -1.68 10.12 -13.02
CA LYS A 661 -1.42 9.31 -14.22
C LYS A 661 -1.02 7.88 -13.87
N THR A 662 -0.07 7.73 -12.94
CA THR A 662 0.37 6.42 -12.48
C THR A 662 -0.79 5.68 -11.81
N TYR A 663 -1.52 6.34 -10.92
CA TYR A 663 -2.70 5.81 -10.25
C TYR A 663 -3.75 5.24 -11.22
N LEU A 664 -4.17 6.05 -12.21
CA LEU A 664 -5.17 5.67 -13.20
C LEU A 664 -4.69 4.49 -14.06
N SER A 665 -3.41 4.48 -14.47
CA SER A 665 -2.84 3.35 -15.22
C SER A 665 -2.91 2.04 -14.45
N ARG A 666 -2.72 2.08 -13.12
CA ARG A 666 -2.77 0.88 -12.27
C ARG A 666 -4.19 0.40 -12.05
N ILE A 667 -5.14 1.30 -11.83
CA ILE A 667 -6.55 0.94 -11.68
C ILE A 667 -7.13 0.36 -12.96
N ALA A 668 -6.73 0.88 -14.11
CA ALA A 668 -7.17 0.34 -15.40
C ALA A 668 -6.74 -1.11 -15.64
N ALA A 669 -5.62 -1.53 -15.03
CA ALA A 669 -5.16 -2.91 -15.08
C ALA A 669 -5.97 -3.84 -14.14
N CYS A 670 -6.79 -3.30 -13.24
CA CYS A 670 -7.69 -4.10 -12.41
C CYS A 670 -8.80 -4.71 -13.28
N LYS A 671 -9.08 -5.99 -13.08
CA LYS A 671 -10.24 -6.65 -13.70
C LYS A 671 -11.51 -5.95 -13.18
N GLN A 672 -12.31 -5.40 -14.08
CA GLN A 672 -13.61 -4.84 -13.73
C GLN A 672 -14.57 -5.96 -13.31
N ARG A 673 -15.28 -5.74 -12.21
CA ARG A 673 -16.14 -6.75 -11.56
C ARG A 673 -17.54 -6.25 -11.28
N HIS A 674 -17.94 -5.15 -11.91
CA HIS A 674 -19.23 -4.51 -11.68
C HIS A 674 -20.38 -5.52 -11.71
N PRO A 675 -21.45 -5.29 -10.94
CA PRO A 675 -22.57 -6.20 -10.92
C PRO A 675 -23.18 -6.35 -12.32
N GLN A 676 -22.98 -7.52 -12.93
CA GLN A 676 -23.54 -7.88 -14.24
C GLN A 676 -24.73 -8.79 -14.01
N TRP A 677 -25.89 -8.17 -13.88
CA TRP A 677 -27.14 -8.90 -13.76
C TRP A 677 -27.58 -9.39 -15.12
N GLN A 678 -27.96 -10.66 -15.24
CA GLN A 678 -28.56 -11.16 -16.48
C GLN A 678 -29.89 -10.40 -16.71
N SER A 679 -29.91 -9.52 -17.71
CA SER A 679 -31.12 -8.77 -18.09
C SER A 679 -32.14 -9.71 -18.71
N THR A 680 -33.40 -9.61 -18.29
CA THR A 680 -34.55 -10.23 -18.98
C THR A 680 -35.04 -9.40 -20.18
N ASP A 681 -34.41 -8.27 -20.49
CA ASP A 681 -34.85 -7.38 -21.57
C ASP A 681 -33.90 -7.43 -22.78
N PHE A 682 -34.43 -7.98 -23.88
CA PHE A 682 -34.13 -7.88 -25.31
C PHE A 682 -32.69 -7.74 -25.85
N GLU A 683 -32.37 -8.74 -26.70
CA GLU A 683 -31.54 -8.77 -27.92
C GLU A 683 -30.29 -7.88 -28.09
N ASN A 684 -29.21 -8.58 -28.50
CA ASN A 684 -27.95 -8.13 -29.10
C ASN A 684 -26.84 -7.62 -28.17
N SER A 685 -25.95 -8.52 -27.75
CA SER A 685 -24.48 -8.35 -27.92
C SER A 685 -23.67 -9.61 -27.56
N ASP A 686 -22.44 -9.64 -28.08
CA ASP A 686 -21.54 -10.75 -28.46
C ASP A 686 -21.16 -11.86 -27.44
N PRO A 687 -20.76 -13.06 -27.94
CA PRO A 687 -20.53 -14.25 -27.13
C PRO A 687 -19.06 -14.40 -26.69
N ASP A 688 -18.49 -13.46 -25.94
CA ASP A 688 -17.06 -13.56 -25.54
C ASP A 688 -16.77 -13.90 -24.07
N SER A 689 -17.78 -14.22 -23.23
CA SER A 689 -17.53 -14.50 -21.80
C SER A 689 -17.74 -15.95 -21.33
N ARG A 690 -17.95 -16.92 -22.24
CA ARG A 690 -18.29 -18.30 -21.83
C ARG A 690 -17.16 -19.33 -21.88
N SER A 691 -15.92 -18.97 -22.20
CA SER A 691 -14.87 -19.96 -22.47
C SER A 691 -13.89 -20.27 -21.32
N ASP A 692 -13.90 -19.52 -20.21
CA ASP A 692 -12.90 -19.72 -19.14
C ASP A 692 -13.24 -20.85 -18.15
N SER A 693 -14.50 -21.28 -18.04
CA SER A 693 -14.91 -22.30 -17.05
C SER A 693 -14.72 -23.75 -17.53
N LEU A 694 -14.34 -23.96 -18.79
CA LEU A 694 -14.23 -25.31 -19.39
C LEU A 694 -12.80 -25.79 -19.66
N ARG A 695 -11.78 -24.93 -19.47
CA ARG A 695 -10.37 -25.34 -19.70
C ARG A 695 -9.80 -26.16 -18.52
N ASP A 696 -10.32 -25.99 -17.31
CA ASP A 696 -9.84 -26.70 -16.11
C ASP A 696 -10.24 -28.18 -16.05
N ILE A 697 -11.11 -28.67 -16.95
CA ILE A 697 -11.59 -30.05 -16.95
C ILE A 697 -10.68 -30.99 -17.77
N ASN A 698 -9.85 -30.46 -18.68
CA ASN A 698 -9.02 -31.29 -19.56
C ASN A 698 -7.57 -31.52 -19.08
N ASP A 699 -7.10 -30.79 -18.06
CA ASP A 699 -5.69 -30.86 -17.60
C ASP A 699 -5.44 -31.82 -16.42
N ILE A 700 -6.43 -32.65 -16.04
CA ILE A 700 -6.29 -33.64 -14.95
C ILE A 700 -5.33 -34.79 -15.33
N SER A 701 -4.88 -34.88 -16.59
CA SER A 701 -4.08 -36.02 -17.09
C SER A 701 -2.56 -35.82 -17.11
N LEU A 702 -2.00 -34.68 -16.66
CA LEU A 702 -0.55 -34.46 -16.64
C LEU A 702 -0.03 -33.94 -15.30
N ASN A 703 -0.01 -34.83 -14.31
CA ASN A 703 0.81 -34.67 -13.12
C ASN A 703 2.29 -34.95 -13.45
N LEU A 704 3.18 -33.97 -13.24
CA LEU A 704 4.59 -34.26 -12.99
C LEU A 704 5.23 -33.27 -11.99
N LYS A 705 5.35 -33.78 -10.75
CA LYS A 705 6.40 -33.58 -9.73
C LYS A 705 7.22 -32.29 -9.77
N LEU A 706 6.95 -31.38 -8.84
CA LEU A 706 7.96 -30.48 -8.29
C LEU A 706 8.62 -31.14 -7.07
N SER A 707 9.88 -31.51 -7.26
CA SER A 707 10.83 -32.05 -6.29
C SER A 707 10.97 -31.14 -5.07
N LEU A 708 10.56 -31.63 -3.91
CA LEU A 708 11.09 -31.27 -2.60
C LEU A 708 11.86 -32.50 -2.14
N ASP A 709 13.18 -32.49 -2.27
CA ASP A 709 14.02 -33.47 -1.60
C ASP A 709 15.27 -32.83 -1.05
N GLY A 710 15.48 -33.15 0.22
CA GLY A 710 16.60 -32.79 1.06
C GLY A 710 16.37 -33.43 2.42
N GLU A 711 16.38 -34.77 2.49
CA GLU A 711 17.13 -35.54 3.48
C GLU A 711 16.92 -37.07 3.34
N LYS A 712 18.02 -37.79 3.52
CA LYS A 712 18.15 -39.25 3.34
C LYS A 712 17.48 -40.02 4.47
N GLY A 713 16.79 -41.11 4.14
CA GLY A 713 16.41 -42.17 5.07
C GLY A 713 15.85 -43.38 4.32
N GLU A 714 16.61 -44.48 4.33
CA GLU A 714 16.29 -45.76 3.70
C GLU A 714 15.10 -46.47 4.37
N GLY A 715 14.23 -47.13 3.61
CA GLY A 715 13.27 -48.08 4.19
C GLY A 715 12.08 -48.51 3.33
N LYS A 716 12.30 -49.49 2.45
CA LYS A 716 11.40 -50.54 1.93
C LYS A 716 9.98 -50.18 1.41
N SER A 717 9.84 -50.49 0.13
CA SER A 717 8.63 -50.66 -0.69
C SER A 717 7.67 -51.76 -0.23
N THR A 718 6.37 -51.45 -0.24
CA THR A 718 5.30 -52.36 -0.64
C THR A 718 4.24 -51.56 -1.40
N ASN A 719 4.18 -51.76 -2.72
CA ASN A 719 3.01 -51.43 -3.55
C ASN A 719 1.97 -52.54 -3.40
N LEU A 720 0.69 -52.15 -3.54
CA LEU A 720 -0.39 -52.80 -4.31
C LEU A 720 -1.77 -52.61 -3.66
N ASP A 721 -2.73 -52.26 -4.53
CA ASP A 721 -4.19 -52.45 -4.44
C ASP A 721 -5.06 -51.34 -3.81
N ALA A 722 -5.34 -50.29 -4.61
CA ALA A 722 -6.58 -49.51 -4.50
C ALA A 722 -6.88 -48.68 -5.77
N GLU A 723 -6.95 -49.29 -6.97
CA GLU A 723 -7.35 -48.57 -8.20
C GLU A 723 -8.66 -49.05 -8.86
N GLU A 724 -9.39 -50.02 -8.30
CA GLU A 724 -10.58 -50.57 -8.98
C GLU A 724 -11.95 -49.96 -8.60
N ASN A 725 -12.03 -48.90 -7.79
CA ASN A 725 -13.33 -48.43 -7.26
C ASN A 725 -13.78 -47.02 -7.72
N SER A 726 -13.08 -46.40 -8.67
CA SER A 726 -13.41 -45.05 -9.17
C SER A 726 -14.53 -45.08 -10.24
N GLY A 727 -14.63 -46.16 -11.02
CA GLY A 727 -15.61 -46.33 -12.09
C GLY A 727 -17.05 -46.49 -11.58
N GLU A 728 -17.27 -47.31 -10.55
CA GLU A 728 -18.61 -47.50 -9.97
C GLU A 728 -19.13 -46.28 -9.20
N ARG A 729 -18.22 -45.49 -8.59
CA ARG A 729 -18.55 -44.21 -7.93
C ARG A 729 -19.00 -43.16 -8.94
N LYS A 730 -18.35 -43.08 -10.09
CA LYS A 730 -18.73 -42.17 -11.18
C LYS A 730 -20.11 -42.52 -11.73
N ALA A 731 -20.41 -43.81 -11.90
CA ALA A 731 -21.73 -44.27 -12.34
C ALA A 731 -22.85 -44.02 -11.31
N LYS A 732 -22.59 -44.13 -10.00
CA LYS A 732 -23.58 -43.81 -8.96
C LYS A 732 -23.84 -42.31 -8.81
N ILE A 733 -22.82 -41.46 -8.96
CA ILE A 733 -22.94 -40.00 -8.90
C ILE A 733 -23.59 -39.46 -10.18
N GLU A 734 -23.21 -39.95 -11.37
CA GLU A 734 -23.87 -39.59 -12.63
C GLU A 734 -25.33 -40.04 -12.65
N LYS A 735 -25.65 -41.20 -12.06
CA LYS A 735 -27.04 -41.68 -11.98
C LYS A 735 -27.88 -40.89 -10.95
N ALA A 736 -27.28 -40.39 -9.87
CA ALA A 736 -27.95 -39.52 -8.90
C ALA A 736 -28.16 -38.09 -9.43
N VAL A 737 -27.18 -37.55 -10.17
CA VAL A 737 -27.24 -36.22 -10.80
C VAL A 737 -28.13 -36.21 -12.06
N SER A 738 -28.17 -37.30 -12.83
CA SER A 738 -29.06 -37.43 -13.99
C SER A 738 -30.54 -37.57 -13.63
N THR A 739 -30.88 -37.94 -12.40
CA THR A 739 -32.27 -37.91 -11.89
C THR A 739 -32.73 -36.52 -11.46
N LEU A 740 -31.84 -35.53 -11.37
CA LEU A 740 -32.14 -34.18 -10.85
C LEU A 740 -31.96 -33.04 -11.88
N ALA A 741 -31.52 -33.34 -13.11
CA ALA A 741 -31.43 -32.36 -14.20
C ALA A 741 -32.19 -32.86 -15.44
N PRO A 742 -33.11 -32.06 -16.04
CA PRO A 742 -33.79 -32.50 -17.26
C PRO A 742 -32.83 -32.46 -18.45
N LYS A 743 -32.90 -33.50 -19.28
CA LYS A 743 -32.25 -33.58 -20.59
C LYS A 743 -32.71 -32.42 -21.48
N SER A 744 -31.76 -31.75 -22.12
CA SER A 744 -32.00 -30.72 -23.12
C SER A 744 -32.75 -31.28 -24.33
N THR A 745 -34.00 -30.87 -24.51
CA THR A 745 -34.73 -30.93 -25.78
C THR A 745 -35.06 -29.50 -26.19
N SER A 746 -34.59 -29.10 -27.38
CA SER A 746 -34.98 -27.97 -28.24
C SER A 746 -35.50 -26.66 -27.59
N PRO A 747 -34.93 -25.49 -27.92
CA PRO A 747 -35.34 -24.21 -27.35
C PRO A 747 -36.59 -23.71 -28.07
N ASP A 748 -37.75 -24.22 -27.69
CA ASP A 748 -39.00 -23.53 -28.01
C ASP A 748 -40.06 -23.90 -26.98
N LYS A 749 -40.54 -22.85 -26.31
CA LYS A 749 -41.74 -22.75 -25.45
C LYS A 749 -41.58 -22.99 -23.94
N VAL A 750 -41.83 -21.87 -23.24
CA VAL A 750 -42.35 -21.68 -21.87
C VAL A 750 -41.34 -21.73 -20.72
N TYR A 751 -40.80 -20.55 -20.37
CA TYR A 751 -40.66 -20.14 -18.96
C TYR A 751 -41.49 -18.87 -18.75
N GLY A 752 -42.64 -19.04 -18.11
CA GLY A 752 -43.50 -17.94 -17.69
C GLY A 752 -42.87 -17.16 -16.53
N SER A 753 -42.96 -15.83 -16.61
CA SER A 753 -42.75 -14.81 -15.57
C SER A 753 -42.56 -15.33 -14.12
N GLY A 754 -41.32 -15.41 -13.64
CA GLY A 754 -41.02 -15.60 -12.21
C GLY A 754 -41.24 -14.29 -11.45
N LYS A 755 -42.32 -14.19 -10.66
CA LYS A 755 -42.66 -13.02 -9.84
C LYS A 755 -41.65 -12.82 -8.69
N ILE A 756 -40.71 -11.87 -8.79
CA ILE A 756 -40.00 -11.30 -7.61
C ILE A 756 -39.99 -9.75 -7.60
N PRO A 757 -41.11 -9.12 -7.17
CA PRO A 757 -41.11 -7.73 -6.67
C PRO A 757 -41.78 -7.55 -5.29
N THR A 758 -42.03 -8.61 -4.50
CA THR A 758 -42.77 -8.52 -3.22
C THR A 758 -41.98 -7.87 -2.09
N LEU A 759 -40.66 -8.13 -1.99
CA LEU A 759 -39.79 -7.58 -0.93
C LEU A 759 -39.76 -6.04 -0.89
N LYS A 760 -39.68 -5.38 -2.05
CA LYS A 760 -39.71 -3.90 -2.17
C LYS A 760 -41.00 -3.27 -1.62
N ARG A 761 -42.10 -4.04 -1.59
CA ARG A 761 -43.42 -3.56 -1.16
C ARG A 761 -43.67 -3.77 0.34
N ARG A 762 -42.81 -4.54 1.03
CA ARG A 762 -42.93 -4.75 2.47
C ARG A 762 -42.59 -3.47 3.23
N LYS A 763 -43.37 -3.19 4.28
CA LYS A 763 -43.12 -2.10 5.22
C LYS A 763 -41.89 -2.39 6.09
N TYR A 764 -41.78 -3.63 6.56
CA TYR A 764 -40.64 -4.13 7.33
C TYR A 764 -40.24 -5.53 6.84
N ILE A 765 -38.97 -5.87 6.99
CA ILE A 765 -38.44 -7.20 6.71
C ILE A 765 -37.77 -7.72 7.98
N PHE A 766 -38.26 -8.83 8.51
CA PHE A 766 -37.70 -9.48 9.69
C PHE A 766 -36.67 -10.51 9.24
N VAL A 767 -35.41 -10.26 9.56
CA VAL A 767 -34.29 -11.15 9.27
C VAL A 767 -33.98 -11.94 10.53
N ILE A 768 -34.24 -13.25 10.52
CA ILE A 768 -33.98 -14.14 11.65
C ILE A 768 -32.60 -14.77 11.43
N SER A 769 -31.61 -14.34 12.21
CA SER A 769 -30.22 -14.80 12.14
C SER A 769 -29.67 -15.20 13.51
N VAL A 770 -30.49 -15.92 14.26
CA VAL A 770 -30.13 -16.43 15.59
C VAL A 770 -29.39 -17.76 15.43
N ASP A 771 -28.27 -17.88 16.12
CA ASP A 771 -27.45 -19.09 16.12
C ASP A 771 -27.81 -19.94 17.35
N CYS A 772 -28.22 -21.19 17.13
CA CYS A 772 -28.64 -22.10 18.20
C CYS A 772 -27.85 -23.41 18.14
N ASP A 773 -27.59 -24.02 19.31
CA ASP A 773 -26.90 -25.31 19.38
C ASP A 773 -27.77 -26.46 18.84
N LYS A 774 -29.09 -26.38 19.07
CA LYS A 774 -30.08 -27.35 18.59
C LYS A 774 -31.02 -26.71 17.58
N ALA A 775 -31.39 -27.49 16.56
CA ALA A 775 -32.38 -27.07 15.56
C ALA A 775 -33.78 -26.80 16.16
N SER A 776 -34.13 -27.47 17.27
CA SER A 776 -35.38 -27.23 18.00
C SER A 776 -35.50 -25.80 18.51
N ASP A 777 -34.40 -25.25 19.01
CA ASP A 777 -34.37 -23.96 19.70
C ASP A 777 -34.44 -22.83 18.66
N LEU A 778 -33.77 -23.01 17.52
CA LEU A 778 -33.93 -22.14 16.35
C LEU A 778 -35.39 -22.10 15.86
N LEU A 779 -36.05 -23.26 15.82
CA LEU A 779 -37.45 -23.34 15.39
C LEU A 779 -38.41 -22.63 16.33
N GLU A 780 -38.15 -22.66 17.63
CA GLU A 780 -38.92 -21.93 18.63
C GLU A 780 -38.81 -20.41 18.41
N VAL A 781 -37.59 -19.91 18.23
CA VAL A 781 -37.35 -18.49 17.92
C VAL A 781 -38.05 -18.08 16.64
N VAL A 782 -37.89 -18.87 15.57
CA VAL A 782 -38.49 -18.59 14.26
C VAL A 782 -40.02 -18.51 14.36
N LYS A 783 -40.65 -19.48 15.03
CA LYS A 783 -42.11 -19.48 15.26
C LYS A 783 -42.55 -18.23 16.02
N THR A 784 -41.86 -17.90 17.10
CA THR A 784 -42.21 -16.73 17.93
C THR A 784 -42.10 -15.44 17.14
N VAL A 785 -41.03 -15.24 16.37
CA VAL A 785 -40.85 -14.03 15.53
C VAL A 785 -41.91 -13.95 14.43
N ILE A 786 -42.24 -15.07 13.77
CA ILE A 786 -43.30 -15.13 12.75
C ILE A 786 -44.68 -14.84 13.38
N ASP A 787 -44.95 -15.38 14.56
CA ASP A 787 -46.21 -15.17 15.28
C ASP A 787 -46.37 -13.72 15.74
N VAL A 788 -45.27 -13.06 16.12
CA VAL A 788 -45.25 -11.63 16.45
C VAL A 788 -45.44 -10.78 15.19
N GLY A 789 -44.76 -11.08 14.08
CA GLY A 789 -44.89 -10.37 12.80
C GLY A 789 -46.21 -10.60 12.06
N GLY A 790 -46.96 -11.65 12.43
CA GLY A 790 -48.24 -12.01 11.85
C GLY A 790 -48.13 -12.85 10.57
N ARG A 791 -48.77 -14.03 10.58
CA ARG A 791 -48.69 -15.04 9.50
C ARG A 791 -49.37 -14.66 8.17
N ASN A 792 -50.24 -13.65 8.15
CA ASN A 792 -51.15 -13.35 7.03
C ASN A 792 -51.11 -11.89 6.51
N GLY A 793 -50.04 -11.14 6.77
CA GLY A 793 -49.94 -9.73 6.36
C GLY A 793 -49.15 -9.51 5.06
N SER A 794 -49.67 -8.70 4.14
CA SER A 794 -48.90 -8.15 2.99
C SER A 794 -47.78 -7.19 3.43
N SER A 795 -47.77 -6.75 4.70
CA SER A 795 -46.93 -5.67 5.22
C SER A 795 -45.53 -6.10 5.70
N ILE A 796 -45.37 -7.29 6.31
CA ILE A 796 -44.08 -7.76 6.84
C ILE A 796 -43.57 -8.91 5.99
N GLY A 797 -42.28 -8.89 5.66
CA GLY A 797 -41.58 -10.00 5.01
C GLY A 797 -40.61 -10.70 5.96
N PHE A 798 -40.24 -11.94 5.64
CA PHE A 798 -39.36 -12.76 6.49
C PHE A 798 -38.16 -13.29 5.71
N ILE A 799 -36.97 -13.19 6.30
CA ILE A 799 -35.73 -13.77 5.78
C ILE A 799 -35.13 -14.65 6.87
N LEU A 800 -34.81 -15.90 6.55
CA LEU A 800 -34.06 -16.78 7.45
C LEU A 800 -32.58 -16.78 7.04
N SER A 801 -31.66 -16.51 7.97
CA SER A 801 -30.22 -16.46 7.72
C SER A 801 -29.50 -17.44 8.64
N THR A 802 -28.77 -18.40 8.06
CA THR A 802 -28.21 -19.54 8.82
C THR A 802 -26.87 -20.04 8.23
N SER A 803 -26.08 -20.73 9.08
CA SER A 803 -24.88 -21.47 8.68
C SER A 803 -25.15 -22.86 8.08
N MET A 804 -26.41 -23.30 8.09
CA MET A 804 -26.87 -24.54 7.48
C MET A 804 -26.92 -24.44 5.96
N ASN A 805 -26.76 -25.59 5.27
CA ASN A 805 -27.02 -25.64 3.83
C ASN A 805 -28.53 -25.65 3.55
N VAL A 806 -28.92 -25.53 2.28
CA VAL A 806 -30.35 -25.46 1.89
C VAL A 806 -31.14 -26.71 2.28
N SER A 807 -30.52 -27.90 2.23
CA SER A 807 -31.20 -29.16 2.55
C SER A 807 -31.46 -29.30 4.06
N GLU A 808 -30.46 -28.99 4.89
CA GLU A 808 -30.55 -28.90 6.35
C GLU A 808 -31.60 -27.86 6.77
N THR A 809 -31.58 -26.70 6.11
CA THR A 809 -32.54 -25.61 6.36
C THR A 809 -33.97 -26.02 6.03
N HIS A 810 -34.18 -26.61 4.84
CA HIS A 810 -35.49 -27.12 4.45
C HIS A 810 -36.02 -28.17 5.42
N SER A 811 -35.19 -29.16 5.77
CA SER A 811 -35.56 -30.22 6.71
C SER A 811 -35.93 -29.64 8.07
N THR A 812 -35.20 -28.62 8.54
CA THR A 812 -35.47 -27.94 9.80
C THR A 812 -36.83 -27.26 9.76
N ILE A 813 -37.10 -26.44 8.74
CA ILE A 813 -38.38 -25.73 8.55
C ILE A 813 -39.57 -26.70 8.54
N ILE A 814 -39.49 -27.77 7.73
CA ILE A 814 -40.57 -28.77 7.61
C ILE A 814 -40.77 -29.53 8.94
N SER A 815 -39.68 -29.95 9.60
CA SER A 815 -39.76 -30.65 10.89
C SER A 815 -40.38 -29.77 11.99
N GLY A 816 -40.22 -28.45 11.87
CA GLY A 816 -40.86 -27.47 12.73
C GLY A 816 -42.34 -27.23 12.43
N GLY A 817 -42.89 -27.77 11.35
CA GLY A 817 -44.27 -27.51 10.93
C GLY A 817 -44.49 -26.12 10.35
N LEU A 818 -43.43 -25.46 9.88
CA LEU A 818 -43.49 -24.17 9.19
C LEU A 818 -43.59 -24.40 7.68
N ASN A 819 -44.29 -23.51 6.97
CA ASN A 819 -44.32 -23.56 5.50
C ASN A 819 -43.13 -22.77 4.93
N PRO A 820 -42.28 -23.37 4.07
CA PRO A 820 -41.20 -22.65 3.39
C PRO A 820 -41.65 -21.36 2.69
N GLN A 821 -42.90 -21.30 2.21
CA GLN A 821 -43.47 -20.11 1.54
C GLN A 821 -43.72 -18.92 2.48
N GLU A 822 -43.59 -19.09 3.80
CA GLU A 822 -43.66 -17.98 4.77
C GLU A 822 -42.43 -17.07 4.70
N PHE A 823 -41.30 -17.57 4.18
CA PHE A 823 -40.08 -16.79 3.98
C PHE A 823 -40.05 -16.19 2.59
N ASP A 824 -39.71 -14.91 2.46
CA ASP A 824 -39.46 -14.29 1.16
C ASP A 824 -38.08 -14.67 0.61
N ALA A 825 -37.09 -14.88 1.49
CA ALA A 825 -35.75 -15.34 1.13
C ALA A 825 -35.09 -16.17 2.24
N VAL A 826 -34.10 -16.97 1.88
CA VAL A 826 -33.29 -17.78 2.81
C VAL A 826 -31.81 -17.61 2.44
N ILE A 827 -31.01 -17.19 3.42
CA ILE A 827 -29.56 -17.09 3.34
C ILE A 827 -28.96 -18.33 4.03
N CYS A 828 -28.19 -19.12 3.29
CA CYS A 828 -27.61 -20.37 3.74
C CYS A 828 -26.08 -20.30 3.76
N ASN A 829 -25.45 -21.34 4.33
CA ASN A 829 -24.01 -21.57 4.27
C ASN A 829 -23.20 -20.34 4.72
N SER A 830 -23.62 -19.73 5.84
CA SER A 830 -22.98 -18.56 6.45
C SER A 830 -22.92 -17.33 5.52
N GLY A 831 -23.90 -17.22 4.61
CA GLY A 831 -24.01 -16.10 3.67
C GLY A 831 -23.27 -16.30 2.36
N SER A 832 -22.91 -17.53 2.00
CA SER A 832 -22.37 -17.83 0.66
C SER A 832 -23.46 -18.19 -0.36
N GLU A 833 -24.68 -18.45 0.08
CA GLU A 833 -25.79 -18.79 -0.81
C GLU A 833 -27.06 -18.03 -0.41
N LEU A 834 -27.79 -17.56 -1.42
CA LEU A 834 -29.04 -16.83 -1.27
C LEU A 834 -30.11 -17.52 -2.13
N TYR A 835 -31.26 -17.81 -1.50
CA TYR A 835 -32.39 -18.48 -2.13
C TYR A 835 -33.66 -17.66 -1.98
N PHE A 836 -34.49 -17.63 -3.01
CA PHE A 836 -35.85 -17.10 -2.97
C PHE A 836 -36.87 -18.22 -2.97
N THR A 837 -38.02 -18.01 -2.34
CA THR A 837 -39.09 -19.03 -2.32
C THR A 837 -39.93 -18.92 -3.60
N SER A 838 -40.05 -20.03 -4.32
CA SER A 838 -40.83 -20.09 -5.57
C SER A 838 -42.21 -20.68 -5.31
N SER A 839 -43.23 -20.06 -5.90
CA SER A 839 -44.62 -20.57 -5.91
C SER A 839 -44.85 -21.65 -6.98
N ALA A 840 -43.86 -21.91 -7.84
CA ALA A 840 -43.99 -22.80 -9.00
C ALA A 840 -43.13 -24.06 -8.82
N SER A 841 -43.67 -25.07 -8.14
CA SER A 841 -43.33 -26.46 -8.44
C SER A 841 -44.58 -27.32 -8.24
N GLU A 842 -45.26 -27.67 -9.33
CA GLU A 842 -46.25 -28.76 -9.33
C GLU A 842 -45.59 -30.13 -9.13
N ASP A 843 -44.25 -30.17 -9.15
CA ASP A 843 -43.43 -31.36 -8.96
C ASP A 843 -42.98 -31.45 -7.49
N LYS A 844 -43.55 -32.40 -6.74
CA LYS A 844 -43.25 -32.63 -5.30
C LYS A 844 -41.81 -33.11 -5.03
N THR A 845 -41.01 -33.31 -6.08
CA THR A 845 -39.65 -33.82 -6.00
C THR A 845 -38.58 -32.72 -5.94
N LYS A 846 -38.91 -31.47 -6.27
CA LYS A 846 -37.97 -30.33 -6.21
C LYS A 846 -38.20 -29.46 -4.98
N LEU A 847 -37.10 -28.98 -4.37
CA LEU A 847 -37.14 -28.04 -3.25
C LEU A 847 -37.86 -26.74 -3.67
N PRO A 848 -38.63 -26.09 -2.78
CA PRO A 848 -39.41 -24.88 -3.08
C PRO A 848 -38.55 -23.60 -3.17
N TYR A 849 -37.25 -23.74 -3.47
CA TYR A 849 -36.27 -22.66 -3.47
C TYR A 849 -35.67 -22.45 -4.86
N ALA A 850 -35.58 -21.19 -5.28
CA ALA A 850 -34.82 -20.76 -6.44
C ALA A 850 -33.51 -20.12 -5.96
N LEU A 851 -32.39 -20.67 -6.41
CA LEU A 851 -31.06 -20.13 -6.11
C LEU A 851 -30.84 -18.81 -6.87
N GLU A 852 -30.27 -17.81 -6.20
CA GLU A 852 -29.84 -16.56 -6.82
C GLU A 852 -28.47 -16.73 -7.47
N SER A 853 -28.45 -17.07 -8.77
CA SER A 853 -27.21 -17.30 -9.52
C SER A 853 -26.36 -16.04 -9.67
N ASP A 854 -26.99 -14.87 -9.72
CA ASP A 854 -26.25 -13.60 -9.82
C ASP A 854 -25.41 -13.36 -8.54
N TYR A 855 -25.87 -13.84 -7.38
CA TYR A 855 -25.14 -13.71 -6.13
C TYR A 855 -23.84 -14.54 -6.12
N HIS A 856 -23.85 -15.73 -6.72
CA HIS A 856 -22.62 -16.52 -6.87
C HIS A 856 -21.58 -15.78 -7.70
N SER A 857 -21.97 -15.22 -8.84
CA SER A 857 -21.09 -14.41 -9.69
C SER A 857 -20.53 -13.18 -8.95
N HIS A 858 -21.30 -12.65 -7.99
CA HIS A 858 -20.91 -11.52 -7.13
C HIS A 858 -19.80 -11.88 -6.13
N ILE A 859 -19.84 -13.08 -5.55
CA ILE A 859 -18.88 -13.50 -4.50
C ILE A 859 -17.77 -14.43 -4.99
N GLU A 860 -17.85 -14.94 -6.23
CA GLU A 860 -16.91 -15.94 -6.78
C GLU A 860 -15.47 -15.42 -6.92
N TYR A 861 -15.30 -14.10 -6.95
CA TYR A 861 -14.01 -13.52 -7.23
C TYR A 861 -12.89 -14.06 -6.31
N ARG A 862 -11.87 -14.68 -6.91
CA ARG A 862 -10.72 -15.36 -6.28
C ARG A 862 -11.04 -16.60 -5.45
N TRP A 863 -12.25 -17.14 -5.53
CA TRP A 863 -12.65 -18.33 -4.78
C TRP A 863 -11.96 -19.62 -5.24
N GLY A 864 -11.42 -19.69 -6.46
CA GLY A 864 -10.52 -20.79 -6.90
C GLY A 864 -11.15 -22.20 -6.97
N GLY A 865 -12.43 -22.35 -6.62
CA GLY A 865 -13.25 -23.54 -6.81
C GLY A 865 -12.61 -24.84 -6.30
N GLU A 866 -12.64 -25.87 -7.14
CA GLU A 866 -12.17 -27.21 -6.80
C GLU A 866 -10.66 -27.27 -6.49
N SER A 867 -9.86 -26.42 -7.15
CA SER A 867 -8.43 -26.31 -6.85
C SER A 867 -8.18 -25.77 -5.44
N LEU A 868 -9.03 -24.84 -4.98
CA LEU A 868 -9.00 -24.34 -3.60
C LEU A 868 -9.43 -25.43 -2.62
N ARG A 869 -10.53 -26.16 -2.90
CA ARG A 869 -11.00 -27.29 -2.06
C ARG A 869 -9.87 -28.28 -1.78
N LYS A 870 -9.22 -28.79 -2.83
CA LYS A 870 -8.09 -29.73 -2.70
C LYS A 870 -6.95 -29.16 -1.86
N THR A 871 -6.70 -27.86 -1.98
CA THR A 871 -5.65 -27.18 -1.22
C THR A 871 -6.02 -27.06 0.27
N LEU A 872 -7.27 -26.71 0.57
CA LEU A 872 -7.76 -26.60 1.94
C LEU A 872 -7.86 -27.95 2.65
N VAL A 873 -8.36 -28.98 1.97
CA VAL A 873 -8.40 -30.36 2.51
C VAL A 873 -7.00 -30.84 2.86
N ARG A 874 -6.04 -30.72 1.94
CA ARG A 874 -4.63 -31.08 2.19
C ARG A 874 -4.02 -30.26 3.32
N TRP A 875 -4.34 -28.97 3.37
CA TRP A 875 -3.85 -28.08 4.42
C TRP A 875 -4.39 -28.50 5.80
N ILE A 876 -5.68 -28.83 5.91
CA ILE A 876 -6.29 -29.34 7.15
C ILE A 876 -5.63 -30.65 7.59
N SER A 877 -5.36 -31.57 6.66
CA SER A 877 -4.61 -32.80 6.96
C SER A 877 -3.21 -32.48 7.52
N SER A 878 -2.53 -31.45 7.02
CA SER A 878 -1.21 -31.03 7.54
C SER A 878 -1.29 -30.40 8.94
N VAL A 879 -2.37 -29.67 9.24
CA VAL A 879 -2.62 -29.13 10.59
C VAL A 879 -2.83 -30.28 11.58
N HIS A 880 -3.51 -31.33 11.15
CA HIS A 880 -3.70 -32.54 11.93
C HIS A 880 -2.38 -33.28 12.21
N GLU A 881 -1.51 -33.49 11.22
CA GLU A 881 -0.21 -34.16 11.40
C GLU A 881 0.72 -33.45 12.40
N LYS A 882 0.75 -32.11 12.39
CA LYS A 882 1.56 -31.34 13.35
C LYS A 882 1.09 -31.52 14.80
N LYS A 883 -0.21 -31.74 15.02
CA LYS A 883 -0.79 -32.00 16.35
C LYS A 883 -0.87 -33.49 16.72
N LYS A 884 -0.78 -34.40 15.75
CA LYS A 884 -0.77 -35.87 15.95
C LYS A 884 0.41 -36.37 16.78
N ARG A 885 1.47 -35.57 16.93
CA ARG A 885 2.55 -35.84 17.90
C ARG A 885 2.09 -35.81 19.37
N GLN A 886 0.84 -35.42 19.66
CA GLN A 886 0.28 -35.32 21.02
C GLN A 886 -1.06 -36.05 21.23
N HIS A 887 -1.80 -36.45 20.18
CA HIS A 887 -3.08 -37.17 20.30
C HIS A 887 -3.38 -38.05 19.07
N ASP A 888 -4.01 -39.21 19.31
CA ASP A 888 -4.34 -40.23 18.29
C ASP A 888 -5.83 -40.12 17.89
N GLY A 889 -6.15 -39.22 16.96
CA GLY A 889 -7.53 -39.04 16.47
C GLY A 889 -7.70 -37.86 15.49
N GLU A 890 -8.47 -38.04 14.42
CA GLU A 890 -8.72 -37.03 13.38
C GLU A 890 -9.50 -35.81 13.95
N ILE A 891 -8.89 -34.63 13.96
CA ILE A 891 -9.45 -33.43 14.63
C ILE A 891 -10.55 -32.75 13.78
N LEU A 892 -10.35 -32.71 12.45
CA LEU A 892 -11.21 -32.07 11.46
C LEU A 892 -11.37 -33.02 10.27
N SER A 893 -12.59 -33.22 9.79
CA SER A 893 -12.89 -34.01 8.59
C SER A 893 -13.81 -33.24 7.65
N GLU A 894 -13.64 -33.36 6.33
CA GLU A 894 -14.53 -32.73 5.35
C GLU A 894 -15.98 -33.23 5.49
N ASP A 895 -16.93 -32.29 5.46
CA ASP A 895 -18.35 -32.57 5.42
C ASP A 895 -18.85 -32.41 3.98
N GLU A 896 -18.64 -33.44 3.16
CA GLU A 896 -19.04 -33.41 1.75
C GLU A 896 -20.55 -33.19 1.59
N SER A 897 -21.38 -33.74 2.49
CA SER A 897 -22.83 -33.59 2.43
C SER A 897 -23.30 -32.17 2.69
N SER A 898 -22.57 -31.42 3.51
CA SER A 898 -22.94 -30.04 3.86
C SER A 898 -22.19 -28.98 3.06
N SER A 899 -21.15 -29.39 2.32
CA SER A 899 -20.37 -28.51 1.44
C SER A 899 -21.11 -28.18 0.15
N SER A 900 -20.78 -27.03 -0.42
CA SER A 900 -21.23 -26.58 -1.73
C SER A 900 -20.08 -25.99 -2.55
N ASN A 901 -20.39 -25.39 -3.69
CA ASN A 901 -19.39 -24.75 -4.55
C ASN A 901 -18.76 -23.52 -3.88
N TYR A 902 -19.51 -22.79 -3.07
CA TYR A 902 -19.08 -21.54 -2.42
C TYR A 902 -19.04 -21.62 -0.89
N CYS A 903 -19.15 -22.83 -0.34
CA CYS A 903 -18.97 -23.11 1.08
C CYS A 903 -18.31 -24.47 1.27
N LEU A 904 -17.14 -24.50 1.90
CA LEU A 904 -16.48 -25.74 2.27
C LEU A 904 -16.72 -25.99 3.76
N SER A 905 -17.50 -27.02 4.06
CA SER A 905 -17.87 -27.38 5.43
C SER A 905 -16.96 -28.49 5.96
N PHE A 906 -16.54 -28.37 7.21
CA PHE A 906 -15.75 -29.36 7.93
C PHE A 906 -16.44 -29.68 9.26
N LYS A 907 -16.49 -30.97 9.62
CA LYS A 907 -16.92 -31.43 10.94
C LYS A 907 -15.76 -31.32 11.92
N VAL A 908 -16.03 -30.74 13.08
CA VAL A 908 -15.09 -30.62 14.20
C VAL A 908 -15.46 -31.67 15.23
N LYS A 909 -14.60 -32.68 15.42
CA LYS A 909 -14.86 -33.77 16.39
C LYS A 909 -14.52 -33.36 17.82
N GLU A 910 -13.44 -32.60 18.00
CA GLU A 910 -12.97 -32.13 19.31
C GLU A 910 -12.74 -30.61 19.29
N PRO A 911 -13.77 -29.79 19.63
CA PRO A 911 -13.68 -28.33 19.58
C PRO A 911 -12.54 -27.72 20.42
N THR A 912 -12.14 -28.37 21.51
CA THR A 912 -11.05 -27.92 22.40
C THR A 912 -9.66 -28.04 21.79
N LEU A 913 -9.47 -28.92 20.80
CA LEU A 913 -8.17 -29.14 20.14
C LEU A 913 -8.00 -28.30 18.86
N VAL A 914 -9.06 -27.64 18.39
CA VAL A 914 -8.99 -26.82 17.17
C VAL A 914 -8.41 -25.43 17.48
N PRO A 915 -7.53 -24.88 16.61
CA PRO A 915 -7.04 -23.52 16.77
C PRO A 915 -8.19 -22.49 16.80
N PRO A 916 -8.08 -21.40 17.56
CA PRO A 916 -9.00 -20.27 17.48
C PRO A 916 -9.06 -19.69 16.06
N VAL A 917 -10.19 -19.06 15.69
CA VAL A 917 -10.40 -18.47 14.34
C VAL A 917 -9.23 -17.59 13.91
N LYS A 918 -8.69 -16.80 14.84
CA LYS A 918 -7.54 -15.93 14.60
C LYS A 918 -6.32 -16.70 14.11
N GLU A 919 -5.97 -17.80 14.80
CA GLU A 919 -4.83 -18.63 14.42
C GLU A 919 -5.10 -19.35 13.10
N LEU A 920 -6.34 -19.82 12.90
CA LEU A 920 -6.77 -20.44 11.66
C LEU A 920 -6.61 -19.48 10.47
N ARG A 921 -7.12 -18.25 10.58
CA ARG A 921 -6.94 -17.19 9.57
C ARG A 921 -5.46 -16.93 9.31
N LYS A 922 -4.65 -16.75 10.36
CA LYS A 922 -3.20 -16.56 10.22
C LYS A 922 -2.54 -17.69 9.42
N LEU A 923 -2.87 -18.94 9.72
CA LEU A 923 -2.31 -20.11 9.02
C LEU A 923 -2.76 -20.17 7.54
N MET A 924 -4.00 -19.78 7.23
CA MET A 924 -4.50 -19.65 5.86
C MET A 924 -3.79 -18.52 5.09
N ARG A 925 -3.65 -17.35 5.72
CA ARG A 925 -2.96 -16.18 5.15
C ARG A 925 -1.50 -16.48 4.80
N VAL A 926 -0.78 -17.25 5.63
CA VAL A 926 0.60 -17.70 5.36
C VAL A 926 0.69 -18.56 4.08
N GLN A 927 -0.38 -19.24 3.69
CA GLN A 927 -0.47 -19.98 2.43
C GLN A 927 -1.04 -19.12 1.27
N ALA A 928 -1.23 -17.82 1.49
CA ALA A 928 -1.92 -16.89 0.59
C ALA A 928 -3.37 -17.33 0.27
N LEU A 929 -4.02 -18.05 1.18
CA LEU A 929 -5.43 -18.42 1.07
C LEU A 929 -6.28 -17.33 1.74
N ARG A 930 -6.99 -16.56 0.92
CA ARG A 930 -7.77 -15.39 1.33
C ARG A 930 -9.25 -15.77 1.34
N CYS A 931 -9.71 -16.31 2.47
CA CYS A 931 -11.08 -16.80 2.65
C CYS A 931 -11.56 -16.50 4.07
N ASN A 932 -12.87 -16.47 4.28
CA ASN A 932 -13.46 -16.32 5.60
C ASN A 932 -13.69 -17.70 6.22
N ALA A 933 -13.23 -17.88 7.44
CA ALA A 933 -13.47 -19.07 8.24
C ALA A 933 -14.44 -18.74 9.38
N VAL A 934 -15.51 -19.52 9.51
CA VAL A 934 -16.60 -19.31 10.46
C VAL A 934 -16.84 -20.61 11.24
N TYR A 935 -16.61 -20.59 12.56
CA TYR A 935 -17.08 -21.67 13.42
C TYR A 935 -18.57 -21.51 13.67
N CYS A 936 -19.28 -22.62 13.51
CA CYS A 936 -20.73 -22.71 13.57
C CYS A 936 -21.18 -23.81 14.54
N LYS A 937 -22.46 -23.76 14.98
CA LYS A 937 -23.09 -24.80 15.81
C LYS A 937 -22.28 -25.14 17.06
N GLY A 938 -21.95 -24.12 17.86
CA GLY A 938 -21.13 -24.31 19.06
C GLY A 938 -19.72 -24.85 18.78
N GLY A 939 -19.17 -24.57 17.58
CA GLY A 939 -17.80 -24.98 17.22
C GLY A 939 -17.68 -26.41 16.70
N THR A 940 -18.79 -27.12 16.54
CA THR A 940 -18.82 -28.49 15.97
C THR A 940 -18.76 -28.50 14.44
N LYS A 941 -18.94 -27.35 13.80
CA LYS A 941 -18.83 -27.18 12.35
C LYS A 941 -17.94 -25.98 12.03
N LEU A 942 -17.15 -26.09 10.96
CA LEU A 942 -16.35 -25.00 10.41
C LEU A 942 -16.74 -24.80 8.94
N ASN A 943 -17.24 -23.61 8.60
CA ASN A 943 -17.49 -23.21 7.23
C ASN A 943 -16.34 -22.32 6.75
N VAL A 944 -15.80 -22.61 5.56
CA VAL A 944 -14.90 -21.73 4.83
C VAL A 944 -15.66 -21.19 3.62
N ILE A 945 -15.75 -19.86 3.51
CA ILE A 945 -16.54 -19.14 2.49
C ILE A 945 -15.68 -18.06 1.79
N PRO A 946 -16.09 -17.55 0.61
CA PRO A 946 -15.36 -16.49 -0.08
C PRO A 946 -15.09 -15.26 0.79
N VAL A 947 -13.98 -14.56 0.51
CA VAL A 947 -13.57 -13.36 1.27
C VAL A 947 -14.64 -12.25 1.24
N LEU A 948 -15.41 -12.15 0.14
CA LEU A 948 -16.49 -11.17 -0.03
C LEU A 948 -17.86 -11.67 0.45
N ALA A 949 -17.94 -12.91 0.94
CA ALA A 949 -19.18 -13.51 1.43
C ALA A 949 -19.26 -13.44 2.96
N SER A 950 -20.45 -13.09 3.45
CA SER A 950 -20.86 -13.18 4.85
C SER A 950 -22.38 -12.99 4.93
N ARG A 951 -22.98 -13.32 6.08
CA ARG A 951 -24.41 -13.06 6.32
C ARG A 951 -24.76 -11.57 6.17
N SER A 952 -23.92 -10.67 6.66
CA SER A 952 -24.14 -9.22 6.54
C SER A 952 -23.94 -8.70 5.12
N GLN A 953 -22.99 -9.24 4.35
CA GLN A 953 -22.81 -8.89 2.94
C GLN A 953 -23.97 -9.39 2.07
N ALA A 954 -24.54 -10.56 2.39
CA ALA A 954 -25.74 -11.05 1.72
C ALA A 954 -26.93 -10.08 1.91
N LEU A 955 -27.09 -9.47 3.09
CA LEU A 955 -28.11 -8.43 3.31
C LEU A 955 -27.83 -7.16 2.51
N ARG A 956 -26.58 -6.69 2.44
CA ARG A 956 -26.19 -5.54 1.60
C ARG A 956 -26.41 -5.80 0.11
N TYR A 957 -26.17 -7.03 -0.34
CA TYR A 957 -26.49 -7.44 -1.71
C TYR A 957 -27.98 -7.25 -2.04
N LEU A 958 -28.89 -7.49 -1.08
CA LEU A 958 -30.32 -7.22 -1.29
C LEU A 958 -30.61 -5.73 -1.51
N LEU A 959 -29.86 -4.82 -0.87
CA LEU A 959 -29.94 -3.40 -1.20
C LEU A 959 -29.44 -3.15 -2.63
N VAL A 960 -28.26 -3.65 -3.00
CA VAL A 960 -27.64 -3.38 -4.32
C VAL A 960 -28.48 -3.94 -5.48
N ARG A 961 -28.86 -5.22 -5.41
CA ARG A 961 -29.60 -5.89 -6.48
C ARG A 961 -31.06 -5.50 -6.50
N TRP A 962 -31.67 -5.43 -5.32
CA TRP A 962 -33.12 -5.36 -5.15
C TRP A 962 -33.61 -4.06 -4.53
N GLY A 963 -32.77 -3.05 -4.31
CA GLY A 963 -33.16 -1.74 -3.79
C GLY A 963 -33.90 -1.82 -2.45
N VAL A 964 -33.64 -2.86 -1.66
CA VAL A 964 -34.27 -3.04 -0.34
C VAL A 964 -33.56 -2.13 0.65
N ASP A 965 -34.28 -1.11 1.12
CA ASP A 965 -33.78 -0.18 2.13
C ASP A 965 -33.49 -0.91 3.46
N LEU A 966 -32.21 -0.94 3.85
CA LEU A 966 -31.73 -1.61 5.06
C LEU A 966 -32.35 -1.04 6.34
N SER A 967 -32.78 0.23 6.35
CA SER A 967 -33.46 0.83 7.51
C SER A 967 -34.83 0.21 7.82
N LYS A 968 -35.41 -0.52 6.85
CA LYS A 968 -36.65 -1.29 7.00
C LYS A 968 -36.42 -2.71 7.49
N MET A 969 -35.17 -3.15 7.60
CA MET A 969 -34.83 -4.46 8.13
C MET A 969 -34.79 -4.43 9.66
N VAL A 970 -35.34 -5.48 10.27
CA VAL A 970 -35.20 -5.79 11.68
C VAL A 970 -34.50 -7.14 11.78
N VAL A 971 -33.27 -7.13 12.29
CA VAL A 971 -32.41 -8.31 12.39
C VAL A 971 -32.48 -8.87 13.81
N PHE A 972 -32.92 -10.12 13.93
CA PHE A 972 -32.93 -10.86 15.18
C PHE A 972 -31.66 -11.70 15.27
N VAL A 973 -30.89 -11.50 16.33
CA VAL A 973 -29.62 -12.21 16.59
C VAL A 973 -29.61 -12.74 18.01
N GLY A 974 -28.80 -13.77 18.28
CA GLY A 974 -28.54 -14.21 19.64
C GLY A 974 -27.59 -13.26 20.38
N ASP A 975 -27.60 -13.32 21.71
CA ASP A 975 -26.60 -12.66 22.58
C ASP A 975 -25.18 -13.25 22.43
N SER A 976 -25.11 -14.47 21.94
CA SER A 976 -23.93 -15.14 21.44
C SER A 976 -24.28 -15.95 20.18
N GLY A 977 -23.26 -16.41 19.45
CA GLY A 977 -23.49 -17.17 18.22
C GLY A 977 -22.22 -17.59 17.51
N ASP A 978 -22.36 -17.84 16.22
CA ASP A 978 -21.28 -18.20 15.31
C ASP A 978 -20.24 -17.06 15.24
N THR A 979 -19.03 -17.34 14.78
CA THR A 979 -17.91 -16.37 14.88
C THR A 979 -18.02 -15.14 13.97
N ASP A 980 -19.07 -15.05 13.14
CA ASP A 980 -19.40 -13.91 12.27
C ASP A 980 -20.59 -13.08 12.77
N TYR A 981 -21.22 -13.43 13.90
CA TYR A 981 -22.44 -12.78 14.39
C TYR A 981 -22.30 -11.27 14.63
N GLU A 982 -21.10 -10.80 15.00
CA GLU A 982 -20.79 -9.38 15.24
C GLU A 982 -21.12 -8.51 14.01
N GLY A 983 -20.96 -9.08 12.80
CA GLY A 983 -21.21 -8.38 11.55
C GLY A 983 -22.68 -8.02 11.31
N LEU A 984 -23.60 -8.57 12.10
CA LEU A 984 -25.05 -8.33 12.01
C LEU A 984 -25.56 -7.36 13.08
N LEU A 985 -24.72 -6.98 14.07
CA LEU A 985 -25.15 -6.14 15.19
C LEU A 985 -25.30 -4.67 14.80
N GLY A 986 -24.30 -4.12 14.11
CA GLY A 986 -24.25 -2.72 13.69
C GLY A 986 -24.71 -2.49 12.25
N GLY A 987 -25.21 -1.28 11.97
CA GLY A 987 -25.69 -0.87 10.65
C GLY A 987 -26.82 0.13 10.76
N VAL A 988 -27.44 0.45 9.62
CA VAL A 988 -28.68 1.27 9.60
C VAL A 988 -29.95 0.47 9.89
N HIS A 989 -29.89 -0.87 9.79
CA HIS A 989 -30.98 -1.74 10.19
C HIS A 989 -31.18 -1.71 11.71
N LYS A 990 -32.34 -2.17 12.16
CA LYS A 990 -32.66 -2.32 13.57
C LYS A 990 -32.28 -3.73 14.02
N THR A 991 -31.75 -3.88 15.22
CA THR A 991 -31.28 -5.17 15.74
C THR A 991 -31.97 -5.49 17.07
N VAL A 992 -32.51 -6.69 17.17
CA VAL A 992 -33.05 -7.26 18.41
C VAL A 992 -32.14 -8.41 18.83
N ILE A 993 -31.47 -8.26 19.98
CA ILE A 993 -30.64 -9.31 20.58
C ILE A 993 -31.53 -10.15 21.49
N VAL A 994 -31.74 -11.42 21.14
CA VAL A 994 -32.53 -12.37 21.92
C VAL A 994 -31.62 -13.08 22.92
N LYS A 995 -31.87 -12.89 24.21
CA LYS A 995 -31.05 -13.46 25.29
C LYS A 995 -31.37 -14.93 25.53
N GLY A 996 -30.36 -15.69 25.96
CA GLY A 996 -30.55 -17.04 26.49
C GLY A 996 -30.85 -18.13 25.46
N VAL A 997 -30.58 -17.88 24.17
CA VAL A 997 -30.86 -18.85 23.08
C VAL A 997 -29.70 -19.82 22.83
N ALA A 998 -28.47 -19.44 23.12
CA ALA A 998 -27.28 -20.28 22.92
C ALA A 998 -26.58 -20.65 24.23
N SER A 999 -25.86 -21.79 24.27
CA SER A 999 -25.14 -22.21 25.48
C SER A 999 -23.95 -21.28 25.79
N ASP A 1000 -24.06 -20.61 26.94
CA ASP A 1000 -23.10 -19.66 27.48
C ASP A 1000 -21.67 -20.26 27.66
N ALA A 1001 -21.56 -21.58 27.87
CA ALA A 1001 -20.27 -22.25 28.04
C ALA A 1001 -19.47 -22.39 26.73
N THR A 1002 -20.14 -22.73 25.63
CA THR A 1002 -19.51 -22.98 24.32
C THR A 1002 -19.16 -21.67 23.62
N ALA A 1003 -20.05 -20.67 23.73
CA ALA A 1003 -19.82 -19.33 23.21
C ALA A 1003 -18.56 -18.69 23.81
N ARG A 1004 -18.34 -18.81 25.13
CA ARG A 1004 -17.15 -18.25 25.80
C ARG A 1004 -15.83 -18.86 25.29
N VAL A 1005 -15.83 -20.13 24.87
CA VAL A 1005 -14.64 -20.78 24.31
C VAL A 1005 -14.36 -20.31 22.89
N LEU A 1006 -15.39 -20.22 22.04
CA LEU A 1006 -15.26 -19.74 20.65
C LEU A 1006 -14.80 -18.28 20.58
N HIS A 1007 -15.32 -17.45 21.48
CA HIS A 1007 -15.10 -16.00 21.51
C HIS A 1007 -13.99 -15.57 22.49
N GLY A 1008 -13.50 -16.46 23.35
CA GLY A 1008 -12.52 -16.14 24.40
C GLY A 1008 -11.14 -15.70 23.90
N ASN A 1009 -10.85 -15.91 22.62
CA ASN A 1009 -9.56 -15.58 21.97
C ASN A 1009 -9.68 -14.46 20.92
N ARG A 1010 -10.69 -13.59 21.02
CA ARG A 1010 -10.79 -12.42 20.14
C ARG A 1010 -9.53 -11.56 20.21
N SER A 1011 -9.17 -10.95 19.08
CA SER A 1011 -8.05 -10.01 19.03
C SER A 1011 -8.34 -8.73 19.81
N TYR A 1012 -9.61 -8.38 19.97
CA TYR A 1012 -10.09 -7.14 20.56
C TYR A 1012 -11.39 -7.38 21.37
N PRO A 1013 -11.70 -6.54 22.37
CA PRO A 1013 -12.98 -6.52 23.07
C PRO A 1013 -14.18 -6.30 22.15
N LEU A 1014 -15.36 -6.84 22.51
CA LEU A 1014 -16.60 -6.68 21.71
C LEU A 1014 -17.02 -5.20 21.58
N GLU A 1015 -16.82 -4.42 22.63
CA GLU A 1015 -17.10 -2.97 22.66
C GLU A 1015 -16.32 -2.16 21.60
N ASP A 1016 -15.22 -2.70 21.05
CA ASP A 1016 -14.48 -2.08 19.96
C ASP A 1016 -15.17 -2.26 18.60
N VAL A 1017 -16.21 -3.09 18.51
CA VAL A 1017 -16.95 -3.37 17.26
C VAL A 1017 -18.47 -3.25 17.40
N THR A 1018 -19.00 -3.23 18.63
CA THR A 1018 -20.44 -3.06 18.88
C THR A 1018 -20.74 -1.69 19.47
N PRO A 1019 -21.75 -0.98 18.94
CA PRO A 1019 -22.09 0.33 19.46
C PRO A 1019 -22.84 0.17 20.79
N VAL A 1020 -22.23 0.64 21.88
CA VAL A 1020 -22.71 0.47 23.26
C VAL A 1020 -24.04 1.19 23.53
N ASN A 1021 -24.34 2.27 22.79
CA ASN A 1021 -25.55 3.09 22.97
C ASN A 1021 -26.22 3.41 21.62
N SER A 1022 -26.52 2.39 20.82
CA SER A 1022 -27.20 2.58 19.54
C SER A 1022 -28.73 2.67 19.71
N PRO A 1023 -29.41 3.68 19.13
CA PRO A 1023 -30.88 3.71 19.09
C PRO A 1023 -31.48 2.59 18.24
N ASN A 1024 -30.67 1.94 17.40
CA ASN A 1024 -31.09 0.86 16.52
C ASN A 1024 -30.96 -0.52 17.16
N ILE A 1025 -30.35 -0.65 18.35
CA ILE A 1025 -30.13 -1.94 19.01
C ILE A 1025 -30.95 -2.02 20.29
N THR A 1026 -31.64 -3.14 20.48
CA THR A 1026 -32.30 -3.45 21.75
C THR A 1026 -32.18 -4.93 22.10
N GLU A 1027 -32.45 -5.26 23.35
CA GLU A 1027 -32.38 -6.63 23.87
C GLU A 1027 -33.78 -7.11 24.25
N ALA A 1028 -34.07 -8.38 23.99
CA ALA A 1028 -35.22 -9.12 24.48
C ALA A 1028 -34.74 -10.14 25.52
N GLU A 1029 -35.14 -9.94 26.78
CA GLU A 1029 -34.68 -10.74 27.94
C GLU A 1029 -35.01 -12.23 27.83
N GLN A 1030 -36.12 -12.57 27.15
CA GLN A 1030 -36.55 -13.93 26.90
C GLN A 1030 -37.08 -14.07 25.48
N CYS A 1031 -36.97 -15.28 24.92
CA CYS A 1031 -37.56 -15.64 23.63
C CYS A 1031 -39.07 -15.93 23.77
N ASP A 1032 -39.84 -14.94 24.21
CA ASP A 1032 -41.29 -15.00 24.26
C ASP A 1032 -41.93 -13.85 23.45
N ARG A 1033 -43.24 -14.00 23.22
CA ARG A 1033 -44.01 -13.07 22.38
C ARG A 1033 -44.03 -11.64 22.94
N ASP A 1034 -44.11 -11.49 24.26
CA ASP A 1034 -44.30 -10.20 24.92
C ASP A 1034 -42.98 -9.41 24.97
N CYS A 1035 -41.86 -10.08 25.29
CA CYS A 1035 -40.52 -9.53 25.29
C CYS A 1035 -40.11 -9.07 23.89
N ILE A 1036 -40.33 -9.91 22.85
CA ILE A 1036 -40.01 -9.54 21.46
C ILE A 1036 -40.87 -8.36 20.99
N LYS A 1037 -42.16 -8.34 21.34
CA LYS A 1037 -43.04 -7.22 20.99
C LYS A 1037 -42.61 -5.91 21.66
N ALA A 1038 -42.27 -5.96 22.95
CA ALA A 1038 -41.77 -4.80 23.68
C ALA A 1038 -40.46 -4.25 23.09
N ALA A 1039 -39.54 -5.13 22.70
CA ALA A 1039 -38.31 -4.78 22.00
C ALA A 1039 -38.60 -4.06 20.67
N LEU A 1040 -39.53 -4.59 19.86
CA LEU A 1040 -39.94 -3.98 18.59
C LEU A 1040 -40.59 -2.61 18.78
N GLU A 1041 -41.43 -2.44 19.80
CA GLU A 1041 -42.05 -1.16 20.15
C GLU A 1041 -40.99 -0.11 20.54
N LYS A 1042 -39.98 -0.49 21.34
CA LYS A 1042 -38.85 0.38 21.72
C LYS A 1042 -38.03 0.84 20.51
N LEU A 1043 -37.90 -0.02 19.50
CA LEU A 1043 -37.27 0.29 18.21
C LEU A 1043 -38.19 1.07 17.25
N GLY A 1044 -39.41 1.43 17.67
CA GLY A 1044 -40.38 2.15 16.85
C GLY A 1044 -40.96 1.33 15.70
N VAL A 1045 -40.88 -0.01 15.77
CA VAL A 1045 -41.45 -0.92 14.78
C VAL A 1045 -42.91 -1.19 15.13
N LYS A 1046 -43.83 -0.53 14.41
CA LYS A 1046 -45.28 -0.75 14.55
C LYS A 1046 -45.70 -1.93 13.68
N ILE A 1047 -45.97 -3.05 14.34
CA ILE A 1047 -46.49 -4.32 13.79
C ILE A 1047 -47.96 -4.15 13.40
#